data_AF-A0A317FSQ3-F1
#
_entry.id   AF-A0A317FSQ3-F1
#
_cell.length_a   1.000
_cell.length_b   1.000
_cell.length_c   1.000
_cell.angle_alpha   90.00
_cell.angle_beta   90.00
_cell.angle_gamma   90.00
#
_symmetry.space_group_name_H-M   'P 1'
#
loop_
_entity.id
_entity.type
_entity.pdbx_description
1 polymer ?
#
loop_
_entity_poly.entity_id
_entity_poly.type
_entity_poly.pdbx_seq_one_letter_code
_entity_poly.pdbx_strand_id
1 'polypeptide(L)'
;MNLTVSQRIWGGFIFITLLLLIIGGNSLIKIANIDRSTQKVNQLSLPALNKSAQLQAEFILMSKAAQASFHTSSAQELAPIKAQIEEQKQLFDKLHRELQQVVKDDPQLNKSSLDVEKTYLSFLNIIESLLKDKNTQLVLNKKLKAQLETVELAAEDANSMVLDIIDIDGLEDNHPRAYQAANNLENNFMSVVTSSTDMLTVKTLNTLDIIKNEQVYYFEEVVRTVALIQPAIEQSHSGLFNDLKGYVDTLESNILGNDSLSANKKRLIDAISTTERELEESEKATKTALSQIDELVLQASGVAFTLQEGVRSDVNSANLWTWIGMIIATIIAVLVAIITVNRITKPLAEVNRILDIVASGDMTQRLDDSAKDEFGELSKSCNTLIDSLRSLITGIISRSTQLAAASEQTSTITGESSKAISNQQAQVEQAATATTEMSSTSQTVSNSAQQALGEIKNADKEAERVKGISNQNKATIEQLAYEVDEASSVINKLHKDSASIGSILDVIRGIAEQTNLLALNAAIEAARAGEYGRGFAVVADEVRSLASKTQESTQEIQSMIESLQSGAEEAVKAMEKGKERAVSCVEQSDLANSALDSITLAVSQAHNVSEEISTAAQEQQQVSQEISERLESIVAIAEQTAEGAVQTNISSSEVAKLAEELRISVENFKV
;
A
#
# COMPACT_ATOMS: atom_id res chain seq x y z
N MET A 1 6.70 -6.43 -99.43
CA MET A 1 6.85 -7.05 -98.09
C MET A 1 7.45 -6.00 -97.17
N ASN A 2 6.66 -5.39 -96.28
CA ASN A 2 7.20 -4.54 -95.23
C ASN A 2 7.91 -5.45 -94.25
N LEU A 3 9.23 -5.58 -94.39
CA LEU A 3 10.04 -6.26 -93.39
C LEU A 3 9.82 -5.53 -92.05
N THR A 4 9.39 -6.26 -91.02
CA THR A 4 9.30 -5.74 -89.64
C THR A 4 10.69 -5.29 -89.18
N VAL A 5 10.77 -4.42 -88.17
CA VAL A 5 12.07 -3.97 -87.60
C VAL A 5 12.94 -5.18 -87.25
N SER A 6 12.32 -6.24 -86.71
CA SER A 6 12.92 -7.56 -86.47
C SER A 6 13.55 -8.22 -87.72
N GLN A 7 12.88 -8.25 -88.87
CA GLN A 7 13.39 -8.92 -90.09
C GLN A 7 14.56 -8.17 -90.77
N ARG A 8 14.68 -6.86 -90.57
CA ARG A 8 15.83 -6.05 -91.07
C ARG A 8 17.03 -6.12 -90.13
N ILE A 9 16.77 -6.23 -88.83
CA ILE A 9 17.80 -6.44 -87.82
C ILE A 9 18.45 -7.82 -88.01
N TRP A 10 17.68 -8.89 -88.31
CA TRP A 10 18.20 -10.26 -88.51
C TRP A 10 19.28 -10.39 -89.60
N GLY A 11 19.14 -9.70 -90.74
CA GLY A 11 20.12 -9.72 -91.82
C GLY A 11 21.45 -9.03 -91.47
N GLY A 12 21.39 -7.93 -90.71
CA GLY A 12 22.58 -7.26 -90.16
C GLY A 12 23.19 -8.03 -88.99
N PHE A 13 22.35 -8.68 -88.18
CA PHE A 13 22.77 -9.49 -87.04
C PHE A 13 23.57 -10.70 -87.48
N ILE A 14 23.22 -11.42 -88.56
CA ILE A 14 23.95 -12.61 -89.03
C ILE A 14 25.42 -12.29 -89.37
N PHE A 15 25.68 -11.12 -89.96
CA PHE A 15 27.03 -10.68 -90.30
C PHE A 15 27.81 -10.17 -89.07
N ILE A 16 27.12 -9.47 -88.16
CA ILE A 16 27.69 -8.99 -86.90
C ILE A 16 27.92 -10.14 -85.89
N THR A 17 27.09 -11.19 -85.88
CA THR A 17 27.25 -12.37 -85.00
C THR A 17 28.47 -13.21 -85.36
N LEU A 18 28.81 -13.30 -86.66
CA LEU A 18 30.01 -14.00 -87.11
C LEU A 18 31.30 -13.28 -86.65
N LEU A 19 31.25 -11.95 -86.57
CA LEU A 19 32.34 -11.09 -86.08
C LEU A 19 32.39 -11.04 -84.54
N LEU A 20 31.23 -11.05 -83.88
CA LEU A 20 31.08 -11.14 -82.42
C LEU A 20 31.43 -12.52 -81.87
N LEU A 21 31.29 -13.62 -82.62
CA LEU A 21 31.69 -14.96 -82.16
C LEU A 21 33.22 -15.04 -81.95
N ILE A 22 34.00 -14.33 -82.77
CA ILE A 22 35.46 -14.26 -82.66
C ILE A 22 35.89 -13.37 -81.48
N ILE A 23 35.21 -12.24 -81.26
CA ILE A 23 35.42 -11.35 -80.10
C ILE A 23 34.93 -12.03 -78.80
N GLY A 24 33.81 -12.76 -78.88
CA GLY A 24 33.18 -13.49 -77.79
C GLY A 24 34.02 -14.65 -77.29
N GLY A 25 34.72 -15.38 -78.17
CA GLY A 25 35.64 -16.45 -77.75
C GLY A 25 36.81 -15.96 -76.88
N ASN A 26 37.31 -14.75 -77.13
CA ASN A 26 38.39 -14.13 -76.34
C ASN A 26 37.85 -13.50 -75.04
N SER A 27 36.63 -12.95 -75.08
CA SER A 27 35.89 -12.46 -73.91
C SER A 27 35.51 -13.60 -72.94
N LEU A 28 35.12 -14.77 -73.45
CA LEU A 28 34.73 -15.96 -72.66
C LEU A 28 35.84 -16.45 -71.72
N ILE A 29 37.10 -16.39 -72.14
CA ILE A 29 38.25 -16.80 -71.31
C ILE A 29 38.51 -15.81 -70.18
N LYS A 30 38.29 -14.51 -70.41
CA LYS A 30 38.45 -13.46 -69.39
C LYS A 30 37.24 -13.36 -68.45
N ILE A 31 36.03 -13.64 -68.95
CA ILE A 31 34.82 -13.81 -68.14
C ILE A 31 34.96 -15.03 -67.23
N ALA A 32 35.60 -16.13 -67.65
CA ALA A 32 35.83 -17.30 -66.79
C ALA A 32 36.74 -17.00 -65.57
N ASN A 33 37.65 -16.03 -65.67
CA ASN A 33 38.46 -15.58 -64.54
C ASN A 33 37.70 -14.61 -63.62
N ILE A 34 36.85 -13.75 -64.20
CA ILE A 34 35.92 -12.91 -63.43
C ILE A 34 34.90 -13.80 -62.68
N ASP A 35 34.37 -14.84 -63.33
CA ASP A 35 33.45 -15.82 -62.75
C ASP A 35 34.06 -16.53 -61.53
N ARG A 36 35.33 -16.96 -61.58
CA ARG A 36 36.03 -17.52 -60.41
C ARG A 36 36.19 -16.53 -59.25
N SER A 37 36.50 -15.27 -59.54
CA SER A 37 36.64 -14.23 -58.51
C SER A 37 35.28 -13.81 -57.93
N THR A 38 34.24 -13.71 -58.76
CA THR A 38 32.85 -13.45 -58.34
C THR A 38 32.27 -14.63 -57.55
N GLN A 39 32.58 -15.87 -57.92
CA GLN A 39 32.22 -17.06 -57.15
C GLN A 39 32.86 -17.05 -55.77
N LYS A 40 34.13 -16.67 -55.63
CA LYS A 40 34.77 -16.51 -54.31
C LYS A 40 34.12 -15.42 -53.47
N VAL A 41 33.74 -14.28 -54.05
CA VAL A 41 32.99 -13.24 -53.31
C VAL A 41 31.64 -13.78 -52.82
N ASN A 42 30.91 -14.53 -53.67
CA ASN A 42 29.59 -15.07 -53.35
C ASN A 42 29.60 -16.30 -52.43
N GLN A 43 30.67 -17.09 -52.42
CA GLN A 43 30.76 -18.34 -51.65
C GLN A 43 31.60 -18.21 -50.37
N LEU A 44 32.48 -17.21 -50.27
CA LEU A 44 33.35 -16.98 -49.11
C LEU A 44 33.06 -15.62 -48.46
N SER A 45 33.33 -14.51 -49.14
CA SER A 45 33.35 -13.18 -48.52
C SER A 45 31.98 -12.68 -48.06
N LEU A 46 30.95 -12.74 -48.91
CA LEU A 46 29.58 -12.29 -48.56
C LEU A 46 28.96 -13.17 -47.46
N PRO A 47 29.01 -14.51 -47.57
CA PRO A 47 28.51 -15.38 -46.51
C PRO A 47 29.28 -15.21 -45.20
N ALA A 48 30.61 -15.06 -45.23
CA ALA A 48 31.41 -14.79 -44.03
C ALA A 48 31.00 -13.46 -43.38
N LEU A 49 30.86 -12.37 -44.16
CA LEU A 49 30.39 -11.08 -43.65
C LEU A 49 29.00 -11.16 -43.00
N ASN A 50 28.04 -11.78 -43.71
CA ASN A 50 26.67 -11.89 -43.23
C ASN A 50 26.57 -12.74 -41.95
N LYS A 51 27.24 -13.90 -41.92
CA LYS A 51 27.24 -14.79 -40.74
C LYS A 51 27.94 -14.15 -39.54
N SER A 52 29.00 -13.38 -39.78
CA SER A 52 29.73 -12.69 -38.71
C SER A 52 28.93 -11.53 -38.13
N ALA A 53 28.20 -10.77 -38.95
CA ALA A 53 27.26 -9.76 -38.48
C ALA A 53 26.09 -10.38 -37.69
N GLN A 54 25.59 -11.55 -38.10
CA GLN A 54 24.57 -12.28 -37.34
C GLN A 54 25.11 -12.77 -36.00
N LEU A 55 26.34 -13.34 -35.96
CA LEU A 55 26.99 -13.71 -34.71
C LEU A 55 27.19 -12.51 -33.77
N GLN A 56 27.53 -11.34 -34.32
CA GLN A 56 27.63 -10.09 -33.56
C GLN A 56 26.30 -9.73 -32.89
N ALA A 57 25.19 -9.81 -33.65
CA ALA A 57 23.86 -9.52 -33.13
C ALA A 57 23.45 -10.50 -32.02
N GLU A 58 23.66 -11.80 -32.21
CA GLU A 58 23.35 -12.81 -31.18
C GLU A 58 24.19 -12.62 -29.92
N PHE A 59 25.47 -12.28 -30.06
CA PHE A 59 26.33 -11.98 -28.91
C PHE A 59 25.85 -10.76 -28.13
N ILE A 60 25.44 -9.67 -28.82
CA ILE A 60 24.89 -8.47 -28.18
C ILE A 60 23.59 -8.81 -27.43
N LEU A 61 22.70 -9.61 -28.02
CA LEU A 61 21.45 -10.01 -27.39
C LEU A 61 21.69 -10.87 -26.14
N MET A 62 22.64 -11.81 -26.18
CA MET A 62 23.05 -12.58 -24.99
C MET A 62 23.66 -11.68 -23.90
N SER A 63 24.54 -10.75 -24.28
CA SER A 63 25.13 -9.80 -23.33
C SER A 63 24.08 -8.91 -22.68
N LYS A 64 23.08 -8.45 -23.45
CA LYS A 64 21.94 -7.67 -22.93
C LYS A 64 21.08 -8.51 -21.98
N ALA A 65 20.83 -9.78 -22.30
CA ALA A 65 20.10 -10.69 -21.44
C ALA A 65 20.87 -10.97 -20.13
N ALA A 66 22.20 -11.10 -20.18
CA ALA A 66 23.04 -11.22 -18.99
C ALA A 66 22.94 -9.97 -18.09
N GLN A 67 23.02 -8.77 -18.66
CA GLN A 67 22.78 -7.52 -17.92
C GLN A 67 21.37 -7.44 -17.33
N ALA A 68 20.35 -7.84 -18.08
CA ALA A 68 18.97 -7.90 -17.59
C ALA A 68 18.83 -8.88 -16.41
N SER A 69 19.51 -10.03 -16.46
CA SER A 69 19.52 -11.00 -15.36
C SER A 69 20.11 -10.41 -14.07
N PHE A 70 21.16 -9.60 -14.19
CA PHE A 70 21.79 -8.94 -13.03
C PHE A 70 20.84 -7.94 -12.34
N HIS A 71 20.04 -7.20 -13.11
CA HIS A 71 19.10 -6.21 -12.57
C HIS A 71 17.73 -6.79 -12.14
N THR A 72 17.52 -8.09 -12.33
CA THR A 72 16.26 -8.75 -11.97
C THR A 72 15.99 -8.73 -10.46
N SER A 73 14.72 -8.53 -10.08
CA SER A 73 14.29 -8.43 -8.67
C SER A 73 13.52 -9.65 -8.17
N SER A 74 13.12 -10.58 -9.05
CA SER A 74 12.38 -11.79 -8.68
C SER A 74 12.86 -13.05 -9.42
N ALA A 75 12.73 -14.22 -8.79
CA ALA A 75 13.10 -15.49 -9.43
C ALA A 75 12.19 -15.83 -10.63
N GLN A 76 10.97 -15.28 -10.67
CA GLN A 76 10.02 -15.47 -11.76
C GLN A 76 10.47 -14.74 -13.04
N GLU A 77 11.07 -13.55 -12.89
CA GLU A 77 11.66 -12.78 -14.00
C GLU A 77 12.94 -13.43 -14.57
N LEU A 78 13.65 -14.25 -13.77
CA LEU A 78 14.90 -14.88 -14.20
C LEU A 78 14.68 -16.05 -15.18
N ALA A 79 13.56 -16.76 -15.05
CA ALA A 79 13.22 -17.91 -15.90
C ALA A 79 13.08 -17.56 -17.41
N PRO A 80 12.34 -16.52 -17.84
CA PRO A 80 12.26 -16.15 -19.25
C PRO A 80 13.61 -15.64 -19.79
N ILE A 81 14.42 -14.95 -18.97
CA ILE A 81 15.76 -14.49 -19.38
C ILE A 81 16.68 -15.69 -19.63
N LYS A 82 16.64 -16.71 -18.76
CA LYS A 82 17.38 -17.96 -18.96
C LYS A 82 16.95 -18.68 -20.24
N ALA A 83 15.65 -18.72 -20.54
CA ALA A 83 15.14 -19.31 -21.77
C ALA A 83 15.64 -18.55 -23.02
N GLN A 84 15.63 -17.21 -22.96
CA GLN A 84 16.15 -16.36 -24.04
C GLN A 84 17.65 -16.59 -24.28
N ILE A 85 18.46 -16.69 -23.22
CA ILE A 85 19.90 -16.98 -23.34
C ILE A 85 20.13 -18.35 -24.00
N GLU A 86 19.34 -19.37 -23.64
CA GLU A 86 19.46 -20.70 -24.25
C GLU A 86 19.03 -20.71 -25.73
N GLU A 87 18.02 -19.93 -26.10
CA GLU A 87 17.61 -19.75 -27.51
C GLU A 87 18.72 -19.09 -28.33
N GLN A 88 19.29 -17.99 -27.83
CA GLN A 88 20.39 -17.29 -28.52
C GLN A 88 21.67 -18.12 -28.59
N LYS A 89 21.93 -18.94 -27.58
CA LYS A 89 23.03 -19.91 -27.61
C LYS A 89 22.85 -20.92 -28.74
N GLN A 90 21.66 -21.49 -28.91
CA GLN A 90 21.37 -22.44 -30.00
C GLN A 90 21.54 -21.79 -31.39
N LEU A 91 21.09 -20.53 -31.53
CA LEU A 91 21.25 -19.76 -32.76
C LEU A 91 22.72 -19.44 -33.04
N PHE A 92 23.47 -19.01 -32.03
CA PHE A 92 24.91 -18.74 -32.15
C PHE A 92 25.67 -20.01 -32.56
N ASP A 93 25.44 -21.14 -31.90
CA ASP A 93 26.07 -22.43 -32.22
C ASP A 93 25.79 -22.88 -33.65
N LYS A 94 24.57 -22.63 -34.15
CA LYS A 94 24.21 -22.92 -35.54
C LYS A 94 24.97 -21.99 -36.50
N LEU A 95 24.92 -20.68 -36.27
CA LEU A 95 25.56 -19.68 -37.11
C LEU A 95 27.08 -19.84 -37.17
N HIS A 96 27.70 -20.18 -36.05
CA HIS A 96 29.14 -20.41 -35.97
C HIS A 96 29.55 -21.67 -36.76
N ARG A 97 28.80 -22.77 -36.65
CA ARG A 97 29.03 -23.96 -37.49
C ARG A 97 28.93 -23.66 -38.99
N GLU A 98 27.96 -22.85 -39.39
CA GLU A 98 27.81 -22.40 -40.78
C GLU A 98 28.97 -21.49 -41.20
N LEU A 99 29.41 -20.56 -40.35
CA LEU A 99 30.57 -19.71 -40.59
C LEU A 99 31.84 -20.55 -40.76
N GLN A 100 32.10 -21.50 -39.86
CA GLN A 100 33.24 -22.42 -39.94
C GLN A 100 33.28 -23.16 -41.28
N GLN A 101 32.14 -23.64 -41.78
CA GLN A 101 32.09 -24.31 -43.09
C GLN A 101 32.47 -23.39 -44.25
N VAL A 102 32.08 -22.11 -44.17
CA VAL A 102 32.41 -21.09 -45.17
C VAL A 102 33.89 -20.74 -45.13
N VAL A 103 34.47 -20.57 -43.93
CA VAL A 103 35.83 -20.05 -43.78
C VAL A 103 36.92 -21.13 -43.71
N LYS A 104 36.57 -22.42 -43.65
CA LYS A 104 37.52 -23.54 -43.43
C LYS A 104 38.75 -23.54 -44.35
N ASP A 105 38.58 -23.10 -45.60
CA ASP A 105 39.61 -23.14 -46.65
C ASP A 105 40.45 -21.84 -46.70
N ASP A 106 40.08 -20.83 -45.88
CA ASP A 106 40.84 -19.60 -45.68
C ASP A 106 41.52 -19.63 -44.28
N PRO A 107 42.85 -19.81 -44.21
CA PRO A 107 43.56 -20.01 -42.94
C PRO A 107 43.40 -18.85 -41.94
N GLN A 108 43.25 -17.61 -42.43
CA GLN A 108 43.18 -16.44 -41.57
C GLN A 108 41.77 -16.29 -40.99
N LEU A 109 40.73 -16.40 -41.83
CA LEU A 109 39.34 -16.33 -41.39
C LEU A 109 38.96 -17.52 -40.48
N ASN A 110 39.47 -18.72 -40.78
CA ASN A 110 39.23 -19.90 -39.93
C ASN A 110 39.83 -19.73 -38.52
N LYS A 111 41.04 -19.16 -38.42
CA LYS A 111 41.66 -18.89 -37.12
C LYS A 111 40.84 -17.87 -36.32
N SER A 112 40.46 -16.75 -36.93
CA SER A 112 39.65 -15.72 -36.28
C SER A 112 38.30 -16.27 -35.80
N SER A 113 37.68 -17.16 -36.59
CA SER A 113 36.43 -17.83 -36.22
C SER A 113 36.59 -18.74 -34.98
N LEU A 114 37.71 -19.45 -34.86
CA LEU A 114 38.04 -20.27 -33.68
C LEU A 114 38.34 -19.42 -32.44
N ASP A 115 38.98 -18.26 -32.60
CA ASP A 115 39.25 -17.33 -31.50
C ASP A 115 37.95 -16.75 -30.92
N VAL A 116 36.95 -16.45 -31.77
CA VAL A 116 35.59 -16.05 -31.35
C VAL A 116 34.90 -17.17 -30.57
N GLU A 117 34.98 -18.43 -31.04
CA GLU A 117 34.39 -19.59 -30.35
C GLU A 117 34.93 -19.77 -28.94
N LYS A 118 36.25 -19.63 -28.77
CA LYS A 118 36.90 -19.76 -27.47
C LYS A 118 36.39 -18.72 -26.48
N THR A 119 36.29 -17.46 -26.90
CA THR A 119 35.75 -16.37 -26.06
C THR A 119 34.28 -16.60 -25.74
N TYR A 120 33.49 -17.05 -26.71
CA TYR A 120 32.08 -17.38 -26.53
C TYR A 120 31.85 -18.48 -25.48
N LEU A 121 32.61 -19.58 -25.53
CA LEU A 121 32.50 -20.64 -24.51
C LEU A 121 32.88 -20.15 -23.11
N SER A 122 33.89 -19.28 -23.00
CA SER A 122 34.24 -18.64 -21.73
C SER A 122 33.11 -17.75 -21.21
N PHE A 123 32.49 -16.97 -22.09
CA PHE A 123 31.37 -16.09 -21.77
C PHE A 123 30.14 -16.87 -21.29
N LEU A 124 29.79 -17.99 -21.92
CA LEU A 124 28.69 -18.85 -21.48
C LEU A 124 28.88 -19.36 -20.04
N ASN A 125 30.09 -19.78 -19.67
CA ASN A 125 30.39 -20.24 -18.31
C ASN A 125 30.22 -19.12 -17.27
N ILE A 126 30.60 -17.88 -17.63
CA ILE A 126 30.43 -16.71 -16.76
C ILE A 126 28.93 -16.42 -16.59
N ILE A 127 28.15 -16.42 -17.66
CA ILE A 127 26.70 -16.21 -17.60
C ILE A 127 26.00 -17.29 -16.77
N GLU A 128 26.38 -18.56 -16.92
CA GLU A 128 25.77 -19.64 -16.15
C GLU A 128 26.01 -19.46 -14.65
N SER A 129 27.22 -19.03 -14.27
CA SER A 129 27.57 -18.72 -12.88
C SER A 129 26.78 -17.50 -12.39
N LEU A 130 26.71 -16.44 -13.19
CA LEU A 130 25.93 -15.23 -12.90
C LEU A 130 24.45 -15.54 -12.64
N LEU A 131 23.81 -16.34 -13.49
CA LEU A 131 22.41 -16.73 -13.31
C LEU A 131 22.19 -17.54 -12.03
N LYS A 132 23.12 -18.44 -11.70
CA LYS A 132 23.05 -19.27 -10.50
C LYS A 132 23.20 -18.41 -9.23
N ASP A 133 24.19 -17.54 -9.18
CA ASP A 133 24.47 -16.72 -8.00
C ASP A 133 23.45 -15.59 -7.85
N LYS A 134 22.92 -15.07 -8.96
CA LYS A 134 21.76 -14.18 -8.94
C LYS A 134 20.52 -14.85 -8.35
N ASN A 135 20.23 -16.11 -8.72
CA ASN A 135 19.15 -16.85 -8.10
C ASN A 135 19.36 -17.02 -6.58
N THR A 136 20.60 -17.31 -6.16
CA THR A 136 20.97 -17.37 -4.74
C THR A 136 20.70 -16.05 -4.02
N GLN A 137 21.07 -14.91 -4.63
CA GLN A 137 20.78 -13.57 -4.10
C GLN A 137 19.27 -13.37 -3.86
N LEU A 138 18.44 -13.73 -4.84
CA LEU A 138 16.98 -13.58 -4.78
C LEU A 138 16.35 -14.46 -3.69
N VAL A 139 16.81 -15.71 -3.57
CA VAL A 139 16.35 -16.64 -2.52
C VAL A 139 16.74 -16.14 -1.13
N LEU A 140 17.98 -15.66 -0.96
CA LEU A 140 18.46 -15.11 0.32
C LEU A 140 17.72 -13.83 0.71
N ASN A 141 17.43 -12.93 -0.23
CA ASN A 141 16.62 -11.75 0.03
C ASN A 141 15.22 -12.11 0.54
N LYS A 142 14.57 -13.11 -0.07
CA LYS A 142 13.26 -13.59 0.40
C LYS A 142 13.37 -14.25 1.78
N LYS A 143 14.39 -15.09 1.98
CA LYS A 143 14.63 -15.78 3.26
C LYS A 143 14.87 -14.81 4.40
N LEU A 144 15.71 -13.80 4.21
CA LEU A 144 16.02 -12.79 5.23
C LEU A 144 14.78 -11.99 5.65
N LYS A 145 13.88 -11.64 4.72
CA LYS A 145 12.61 -11.00 5.07
C LYS A 145 11.73 -11.88 5.96
N ALA A 146 11.57 -13.16 5.60
CA ALA A 146 10.80 -14.11 6.40
C ALA A 146 11.44 -14.36 7.79
N GLN A 147 12.78 -14.36 7.87
CA GLN A 147 13.48 -14.49 9.15
C GLN A 147 13.32 -13.26 10.03
N LEU A 148 13.33 -12.05 9.45
CA LEU A 148 13.05 -10.83 10.21
C LEU A 148 11.64 -10.87 10.79
N GLU A 149 10.63 -11.20 9.97
CA GLU A 149 9.24 -11.36 10.42
C GLU A 149 9.11 -12.41 11.54
N THR A 150 9.84 -13.53 11.43
CA THR A 150 9.87 -14.56 12.49
C THR A 150 10.49 -14.02 13.79
N VAL A 151 11.53 -13.20 13.69
CA VAL A 151 12.19 -12.59 14.85
C VAL A 151 11.32 -11.51 15.50
N GLU A 152 10.66 -10.68 14.69
CA GLU A 152 9.71 -9.66 15.16
C GLU A 152 8.56 -10.29 15.93
N LEU A 153 7.88 -11.28 15.33
CA LEU A 153 6.77 -11.99 15.97
C LEU A 153 7.21 -12.72 17.25
N ALA A 154 8.33 -13.45 17.21
CA ALA A 154 8.82 -14.15 18.40
C ALA A 154 9.21 -13.18 19.53
N ALA A 155 9.74 -12.00 19.21
CA ALA A 155 10.08 -11.00 20.21
C ALA A 155 8.82 -10.32 20.80
N GLU A 156 7.82 -10.04 19.97
CA GLU A 156 6.53 -9.47 20.39
C GLU A 156 5.74 -10.45 21.27
N ASP A 157 5.64 -11.71 20.84
CA ASP A 157 4.97 -12.77 21.61
C ASP A 157 5.71 -13.06 22.92
N ALA A 158 7.06 -13.07 22.90
CA ALA A 158 7.85 -13.18 24.12
C ALA A 158 7.61 -12.00 25.07
N ASN A 159 7.48 -10.78 24.54
CA ASN A 159 7.18 -9.61 25.34
C ASN A 159 5.78 -9.69 25.98
N SER A 160 4.79 -10.19 25.25
CA SER A 160 3.45 -10.44 25.81
C SER A 160 3.51 -11.43 26.97
N MET A 161 4.29 -12.52 26.85
CA MET A 161 4.48 -13.47 27.95
C MET A 161 5.19 -12.84 29.15
N VAL A 162 6.12 -11.91 28.92
CA VAL A 162 6.79 -11.16 29.99
C VAL A 162 5.80 -10.27 30.74
N LEU A 163 4.86 -9.61 30.06
CA LEU A 163 3.81 -8.82 30.71
C LEU A 163 2.91 -9.70 31.60
N ASP A 164 2.47 -10.85 31.07
CA ASP A 164 1.69 -11.82 31.87
C ASP A 164 2.46 -12.32 33.09
N ILE A 165 3.79 -12.46 32.98
CA ILE A 165 4.67 -12.82 34.11
C ILE A 165 4.73 -11.68 35.13
N ILE A 166 4.87 -10.42 34.69
CA ILE A 166 4.92 -9.24 35.56
C ILE A 166 3.63 -9.12 36.40
N ASP A 167 2.48 -9.48 35.82
CA ASP A 167 1.16 -9.43 36.45
C ASP A 167 0.88 -10.60 37.42
N ILE A 168 1.82 -11.53 37.63
CA ILE A 168 1.66 -12.62 38.61
C ILE A 168 1.58 -12.05 40.03
N ASP A 169 0.46 -12.35 40.72
CA ASP A 169 0.21 -11.94 42.09
C ASP A 169 1.37 -12.29 43.05
N GLY A 170 1.94 -11.25 43.66
CA GLY A 170 3.03 -11.36 44.62
C GLY A 170 4.40 -11.64 44.01
N LEU A 171 4.60 -11.55 42.69
CA LEU A 171 5.93 -11.69 42.07
C LEU A 171 6.87 -10.56 42.53
N GLU A 172 6.39 -9.32 42.60
CA GLU A 172 7.17 -8.16 43.07
C GLU A 172 7.66 -8.35 44.52
N ASP A 173 6.78 -8.79 45.41
CA ASP A 173 7.06 -8.96 46.84
C ASP A 173 7.93 -10.20 47.14
N ASN A 174 7.63 -11.33 46.50
CA ASN A 174 8.28 -12.61 46.79
C ASN A 174 9.58 -12.80 46.01
N HIS A 175 9.68 -12.22 44.80
CA HIS A 175 10.81 -12.37 43.90
C HIS A 175 11.20 -11.04 43.23
N PRO A 176 11.62 -10.01 44.00
CA PRO A 176 11.89 -8.66 43.47
C PRO A 176 12.96 -8.62 42.38
N ARG A 177 13.92 -9.55 42.39
CA ARG A 177 14.94 -9.68 41.33
C ARG A 177 14.35 -10.21 40.02
N ALA A 178 13.41 -11.15 40.07
CA ALA A 178 12.74 -11.67 38.89
C ALA A 178 11.80 -10.60 38.30
N TYR A 179 11.10 -9.86 39.15
CA TYR A 179 10.28 -8.73 38.73
C TYR A 179 11.09 -7.61 38.04
N GLN A 180 12.23 -7.22 38.61
CA GLN A 180 13.14 -6.26 37.95
C GLN A 180 13.74 -6.80 36.65
N ALA A 181 14.07 -8.10 36.60
CA ALA A 181 14.55 -8.75 35.40
C ALA A 181 13.48 -8.73 34.29
N ALA A 182 12.24 -9.08 34.61
CA ALA A 182 11.11 -9.05 33.68
C ALA A 182 10.87 -7.65 33.09
N ASN A 183 10.90 -6.60 33.91
CA ASN A 183 10.77 -5.21 33.46
C ASN A 183 11.89 -4.74 32.50
N ASN A 184 13.05 -5.41 32.49
CA ASN A 184 14.14 -5.07 31.58
C ASN A 184 14.12 -5.89 30.27
N LEU A 185 13.31 -6.96 30.19
CA LEU A 185 13.29 -7.84 29.02
C LEU A 185 12.71 -7.16 27.78
N GLU A 186 11.71 -6.32 27.93
CA GLU A 186 11.10 -5.57 26.82
C GLU A 186 12.16 -4.79 26.02
N ASN A 187 13.03 -4.05 26.72
CA ASN A 187 14.11 -3.27 26.10
C ASN A 187 15.13 -4.16 25.37
N ASN A 188 15.43 -5.34 25.92
CA ASN A 188 16.35 -6.29 25.31
C ASN A 188 15.73 -6.92 24.05
N PHE A 189 14.45 -7.31 24.08
CA PHE A 189 13.73 -7.78 22.90
C PHE A 189 13.66 -6.71 21.81
N MET A 190 13.34 -5.46 22.19
CA MET A 190 13.33 -4.32 21.27
C MET A 190 14.70 -4.10 20.60
N SER A 191 15.79 -4.25 21.36
CA SER A 191 17.15 -4.12 20.85
C SER A 191 17.56 -5.28 19.93
N VAL A 192 17.10 -6.51 20.22
CA VAL A 192 17.25 -7.66 19.32
C VAL A 192 16.50 -7.42 18.00
N VAL A 193 15.26 -6.92 18.04
CA VAL A 193 14.48 -6.59 16.83
C VAL A 193 15.16 -5.47 16.05
N THR A 194 15.54 -4.38 16.72
CA THR A 194 16.18 -3.22 16.07
C THR A 194 17.48 -3.62 15.38
N SER A 195 18.36 -4.36 16.07
CA SER A 195 19.61 -4.86 15.47
C SER A 195 19.36 -5.87 14.34
N SER A 196 18.28 -6.65 14.38
CA SER A 196 17.85 -7.52 13.29
C SER A 196 17.42 -6.72 12.06
N THR A 197 16.65 -5.66 12.26
CA THR A 197 16.20 -4.74 11.19
C THR A 197 17.39 -4.01 10.57
N ASP A 198 18.28 -3.46 11.39
CA ASP A 198 19.48 -2.77 10.92
C ASP A 198 20.37 -3.70 10.10
N MET A 199 20.50 -4.96 10.53
CA MET A 199 21.29 -5.98 9.83
C MET A 199 20.82 -6.19 8.39
N LEU A 200 19.52 -6.12 8.10
CA LEU A 200 19.00 -6.26 6.74
C LEU A 200 19.42 -5.10 5.83
N THR A 201 19.73 -3.92 6.37
CA THR A 201 20.14 -2.74 5.59
C THR A 201 21.64 -2.72 5.25
N VAL A 202 22.44 -3.54 5.94
CA VAL A 202 23.90 -3.56 5.80
C VAL A 202 24.35 -3.95 4.39
N LYS A 203 25.43 -3.30 3.92
CA LYS A 203 26.06 -3.58 2.61
C LYS A 203 27.50 -4.10 2.70
N THR A 204 28.14 -4.06 3.86
CA THR A 204 29.55 -4.47 4.01
C THR A 204 29.71 -5.51 5.12
N LEU A 205 30.70 -6.40 4.98
CA LEU A 205 30.99 -7.42 5.99
C LEU A 205 31.43 -6.81 7.33
N ASN A 206 32.19 -5.70 7.31
CA ASN A 206 32.64 -5.05 8.54
C ASN A 206 31.47 -4.51 9.37
N THR A 207 30.52 -3.81 8.73
CA THR A 207 29.32 -3.32 9.42
C THR A 207 28.44 -4.49 9.86
N LEU A 208 28.38 -5.58 9.07
CA LEU A 208 27.62 -6.77 9.43
C LEU A 208 28.17 -7.41 10.70
N ASP A 209 29.49 -7.54 10.82
CA ASP A 209 30.12 -8.10 12.01
C ASP A 209 29.90 -7.23 13.26
N ILE A 210 29.87 -5.89 13.11
CA ILE A 210 29.55 -4.98 14.21
C ILE A 210 28.12 -5.21 14.72
N ILE A 211 27.14 -5.14 13.82
CA ILE A 211 25.71 -5.29 14.18
C ILE A 211 25.43 -6.71 14.67
N LYS A 212 26.08 -7.72 14.09
CA LYS A 212 26.00 -9.10 14.59
C LYS A 212 26.47 -9.20 16.04
N ASN A 213 27.62 -8.62 16.37
CA ASN A 213 28.13 -8.68 17.74
C ASN A 213 27.21 -7.95 18.73
N GLU A 214 26.62 -6.84 18.31
CA GLU A 214 25.62 -6.10 19.07
C GLU A 214 24.33 -6.92 19.28
N GLN A 215 23.79 -7.53 18.22
CA GLN A 215 22.61 -8.41 18.29
C GLN A 215 22.86 -9.61 19.22
N VAL A 216 24.03 -10.24 19.10
CA VAL A 216 24.42 -11.36 19.97
C VAL A 216 24.51 -10.91 21.42
N TYR A 217 25.10 -9.74 21.70
CA TYR A 217 25.17 -9.19 23.05
C TYR A 217 23.77 -8.96 23.66
N TYR A 218 22.85 -8.33 22.94
CA TYR A 218 21.48 -8.12 23.43
C TYR A 218 20.74 -9.45 23.63
N PHE A 219 20.95 -10.41 22.75
CA PHE A 219 20.35 -11.73 22.89
C PHE A 219 20.92 -12.52 24.09
N GLU A 220 22.24 -12.44 24.35
CA GLU A 220 22.84 -13.03 25.56
C GLU A 220 22.25 -12.42 26.84
N GLU A 221 21.97 -11.11 26.85
CA GLU A 221 21.29 -10.45 27.96
C GLU A 221 19.82 -10.88 28.10
N VAL A 222 19.09 -11.14 26.99
CA VAL A 222 17.77 -11.79 27.03
C VAL A 222 17.86 -13.14 27.73
N VAL A 223 18.74 -14.03 27.27
CA VAL A 223 18.91 -15.40 27.82
C VAL A 223 19.26 -15.34 29.31
N ARG A 224 20.19 -14.46 29.69
CA ARG A 224 20.59 -14.25 31.08
C ARG A 224 19.42 -13.79 31.95
N THR A 225 18.61 -12.86 31.43
CA THR A 225 17.48 -12.28 32.16
C THR A 225 16.34 -13.29 32.33
N VAL A 226 16.05 -14.08 31.29
CA VAL A 226 15.08 -15.19 31.36
C VAL A 226 15.50 -16.24 32.40
N ALA A 227 16.79 -16.56 32.48
CA ALA A 227 17.32 -17.48 33.50
C ALA A 227 17.18 -16.95 34.95
N LEU A 228 17.10 -15.64 35.16
CA LEU A 228 16.83 -15.04 36.48
C LEU A 228 15.35 -15.13 36.87
N ILE A 229 14.46 -15.15 35.89
CA ILE A 229 13.01 -15.24 36.10
C ILE A 229 12.59 -16.70 36.32
N GLN A 230 13.23 -17.64 35.63
CA GLN A 230 12.91 -19.08 35.65
C GLN A 230 12.57 -19.64 37.05
N PRO A 231 13.42 -19.49 38.11
CA PRO A 231 13.14 -20.12 39.40
C PRO A 231 11.88 -19.60 40.10
N ALA A 232 11.43 -18.38 39.77
CA ALA A 232 10.25 -17.76 40.38
C ALA A 232 8.93 -18.24 39.77
N ILE A 233 8.95 -18.69 38.51
CA ILE A 233 7.73 -18.98 37.73
C ILE A 233 7.64 -20.43 37.23
N GLU A 234 8.75 -21.16 37.11
CA GLU A 234 8.78 -22.50 36.50
C GLU A 234 7.96 -23.54 37.28
N GLN A 235 7.84 -23.40 38.62
CA GLN A 235 7.07 -24.33 39.45
C GLN A 235 5.58 -23.96 39.56
N SER A 236 5.26 -22.66 39.57
CA SER A 236 3.91 -22.15 39.84
C SER A 236 3.11 -21.89 38.55
N HIS A 237 3.80 -21.46 37.48
CA HIS A 237 3.22 -21.01 36.22
C HIS A 237 4.02 -21.57 35.02
N SER A 238 4.26 -22.89 35.03
CA SER A 238 5.08 -23.59 34.03
C SER A 238 4.65 -23.37 32.58
N GLY A 239 3.36 -23.13 32.31
CA GLY A 239 2.85 -22.80 30.97
C GLY A 239 3.47 -21.53 30.40
N LEU A 240 3.35 -20.42 31.13
CA LEU A 240 3.89 -19.11 30.74
C LEU A 240 5.41 -19.16 30.53
N PHE A 241 6.13 -19.88 31.39
CA PHE A 241 7.58 -20.02 31.23
C PHE A 241 7.95 -20.85 29.99
N ASN A 242 7.22 -21.93 29.70
CA ASN A 242 7.47 -22.76 28.53
C ASN A 242 7.18 -22.00 27.22
N ASP A 243 6.14 -21.17 27.20
CA ASP A 243 5.80 -20.35 26.04
C ASP A 243 6.87 -19.27 25.80
N LEU A 244 7.26 -18.52 26.85
CA LEU A 244 8.38 -17.57 26.78
C LEU A 244 9.67 -18.24 26.30
N LYS A 245 9.99 -19.42 26.84
CA LYS A 245 11.17 -20.19 26.42
C LYS A 245 11.08 -20.60 24.95
N GLY A 246 9.91 -21.01 24.46
CA GLY A 246 9.71 -21.38 23.05
C GLY A 246 9.99 -20.23 22.08
N TYR A 247 9.57 -19.01 22.44
CA TYR A 247 9.88 -17.81 21.66
C TYR A 247 11.36 -17.46 21.72
N VAL A 248 11.99 -17.56 22.90
CA VAL A 248 13.44 -17.33 23.07
C VAL A 248 14.28 -18.35 22.29
N ASP A 249 13.88 -19.63 22.25
CA ASP A 249 14.53 -20.67 21.44
C ASP A 249 14.41 -20.35 19.93
N THR A 250 13.27 -19.77 19.51
CA THR A 250 13.05 -19.32 18.13
C THR A 250 13.99 -18.17 17.77
N LEU A 251 14.15 -17.19 18.67
CA LEU A 251 15.13 -16.11 18.54
C LEU A 251 16.57 -16.65 18.50
N GLU A 252 16.90 -17.60 19.38
CA GLU A 252 18.23 -18.25 19.42
C GLU A 252 18.60 -18.85 18.06
N SER A 253 17.67 -19.60 17.46
CA SER A 253 17.89 -20.26 16.18
C SER A 253 18.15 -19.26 15.04
N ASN A 254 17.52 -18.09 15.08
CA ASN A 254 17.64 -17.05 14.06
C ASN A 254 18.83 -16.10 14.29
N ILE A 255 19.40 -16.07 15.50
CA ILE A 255 20.52 -15.19 15.86
C ILE A 255 21.84 -15.97 15.88
N LEU A 256 21.88 -17.14 16.51
CA LEU A 256 23.09 -17.94 16.73
C LEU A 256 23.22 -19.14 15.79
N GLY A 257 22.14 -19.53 15.10
CA GLY A 257 22.13 -20.69 14.21
C GLY A 257 23.04 -20.56 12.97
N ASN A 258 23.33 -21.70 12.34
CA ASN A 258 24.06 -21.77 11.06
C ASN A 258 23.32 -21.10 9.89
N ASP A 259 22.01 -20.96 10.04
CA ASP A 259 21.11 -20.29 9.12
C ASP A 259 20.57 -18.99 9.70
N SER A 260 21.27 -18.39 10.68
CA SER A 260 20.91 -17.11 11.28
C SER A 260 20.81 -15.97 10.26
N LEU A 261 20.15 -14.88 10.68
CA LEU A 261 20.08 -13.61 9.96
C LEU A 261 21.48 -13.15 9.54
N SER A 262 22.44 -13.15 10.46
CA SER A 262 23.81 -12.72 10.18
C SER A 262 24.52 -13.63 9.17
N ALA A 263 24.36 -14.95 9.28
CA ALA A 263 24.95 -15.90 8.35
C ALA A 263 24.36 -15.76 6.93
N ASN A 264 23.04 -15.64 6.81
CA ASN A 264 22.38 -15.47 5.51
C ASN A 264 22.64 -14.09 4.91
N LYS A 265 22.75 -13.05 5.74
CA LYS A 265 23.12 -11.71 5.30
C LYS A 265 24.55 -11.66 4.77
N LYS A 266 25.48 -12.37 5.41
CA LYS A 266 26.85 -12.55 4.90
C LYS A 266 26.84 -13.23 3.54
N ARG A 267 26.14 -14.37 3.42
CA ARG A 267 25.99 -15.08 2.13
C ARG A 267 25.40 -14.18 1.05
N LEU A 268 24.47 -13.29 1.39
CA LEU A 268 23.88 -12.34 0.46
C LEU A 268 24.89 -11.29 -0.01
N ILE A 269 25.68 -10.72 0.91
CA ILE A 269 26.74 -9.75 0.58
C ILE A 269 27.79 -10.41 -0.34
N ASP A 270 28.22 -11.62 -0.01
CA ASP A 270 29.17 -12.39 -0.82
C ASP A 270 28.60 -12.70 -2.22
N ALA A 271 27.32 -13.08 -2.31
CA ALA A 271 26.64 -13.31 -3.58
C ALA A 271 26.53 -12.03 -4.41
N ILE A 272 26.20 -10.89 -3.80
CA ILE A 272 26.18 -9.57 -4.48
C ILE A 272 27.55 -9.28 -5.09
N SER A 273 28.61 -9.35 -4.30
CA SER A 273 29.98 -9.08 -4.76
C SER A 273 30.41 -10.05 -5.87
N THR A 274 30.00 -11.31 -5.78
CA THR A 274 30.29 -12.32 -6.81
C THR A 274 29.58 -11.99 -8.12
N THR A 275 28.28 -11.67 -8.07
CA THR A 275 27.50 -11.31 -9.27
C THR A 275 28.00 -10.01 -9.93
N GLU A 276 28.50 -9.04 -9.16
CA GLU A 276 29.12 -7.81 -9.69
C GLU A 276 30.39 -8.14 -10.47
N ARG A 277 31.27 -8.98 -9.92
CA ARG A 277 32.49 -9.45 -10.59
C ARG A 277 32.17 -10.24 -11.86
N GLU A 278 31.20 -11.14 -11.80
CA GLU A 278 30.78 -11.96 -12.95
C GLU A 278 30.18 -11.11 -14.06
N LEU A 279 29.43 -10.05 -13.72
CA LEU A 279 28.96 -9.08 -14.71
C LEU A 279 30.13 -8.35 -15.37
N GLU A 280 31.10 -7.87 -14.60
CA GLU A 280 32.29 -7.18 -15.15
C GLU A 280 33.11 -8.11 -16.07
N GLU A 281 33.30 -9.38 -15.66
CA GLU A 281 33.97 -10.40 -16.48
C GLU A 281 33.19 -10.71 -17.77
N SER A 282 31.85 -10.76 -17.68
CA SER A 282 30.97 -10.93 -18.83
C SER A 282 31.08 -9.76 -19.81
N GLU A 283 31.05 -8.51 -19.32
CA GLU A 283 31.20 -7.31 -20.14
C GLU A 283 32.58 -7.24 -20.83
N LYS A 284 33.63 -7.63 -20.11
CA LYS A 284 34.98 -7.77 -20.68
C LYS A 284 35.02 -8.83 -21.77
N ALA A 285 34.41 -9.99 -21.55
CA ALA A 285 34.33 -11.06 -22.54
C ALA A 285 33.51 -10.62 -23.77
N THR A 286 32.41 -9.88 -23.58
CA THR A 286 31.63 -9.27 -24.67
C THR A 286 32.49 -8.32 -25.49
N LYS A 287 33.24 -7.42 -24.85
CA LYS A 287 34.12 -6.49 -25.56
C LYS A 287 35.20 -7.22 -26.37
N THR A 288 35.79 -8.27 -25.80
CA THR A 288 36.77 -9.10 -26.52
C THR A 288 36.14 -9.82 -27.69
N ALA A 289 34.98 -10.45 -27.52
CA ALA A 289 34.27 -11.18 -28.58
C ALA A 289 33.85 -10.24 -29.72
N LEU A 290 33.29 -9.06 -29.40
CA LEU A 290 32.92 -8.07 -30.42
C LEU A 290 34.14 -7.57 -31.19
N SER A 291 35.27 -7.32 -30.52
CA SER A 291 36.51 -6.94 -31.20
C SER A 291 37.04 -8.04 -32.12
N GLN A 292 36.92 -9.31 -31.73
CA GLN A 292 37.33 -10.45 -32.56
C GLN A 292 36.39 -10.64 -33.77
N ILE A 293 35.09 -10.44 -33.58
CA ILE A 293 34.10 -10.47 -34.66
C ILE A 293 34.31 -9.29 -35.62
N ASP A 294 34.60 -8.09 -35.11
CA ASP A 294 34.94 -6.91 -35.94
C ASP A 294 36.23 -7.16 -36.74
N GLU A 295 37.26 -7.76 -36.13
CA GLU A 295 38.48 -8.15 -36.85
C GLU A 295 38.17 -9.17 -37.95
N LEU A 296 37.30 -10.14 -37.68
CA LEU A 296 36.87 -11.13 -38.66
C LEU A 296 36.06 -10.49 -39.80
N VAL A 297 35.18 -9.54 -39.50
CA VAL A 297 34.44 -8.73 -40.50
C VAL A 297 35.39 -7.88 -41.34
N LEU A 298 36.41 -7.27 -40.72
CA LEU A 298 37.45 -6.51 -41.42
C LEU A 298 38.29 -7.40 -42.33
N GLN A 299 38.68 -8.58 -41.87
CA GLN A 299 39.41 -9.56 -42.68
C GLN A 299 38.54 -10.06 -43.85
N ALA A 300 37.27 -10.39 -43.61
CA ALA A 300 36.34 -10.82 -44.65
C ALA A 300 36.08 -9.71 -45.70
N SER A 301 36.00 -8.45 -45.24
CA SER A 301 35.92 -7.27 -46.10
C SER A 301 37.21 -7.03 -46.90
N GLY A 302 38.38 -7.27 -46.29
CA GLY A 302 39.68 -7.18 -46.96
C GLY A 302 39.85 -8.22 -48.07
N VAL A 303 39.38 -9.45 -47.83
CA VAL A 303 39.31 -10.50 -48.87
C VAL A 303 38.35 -10.07 -49.99
N ALA A 304 37.20 -9.48 -49.67
CA ALA A 304 36.28 -8.93 -50.67
C ALA A 304 36.91 -7.79 -51.50
N PHE A 305 37.64 -6.87 -50.86
CA PHE A 305 38.26 -5.71 -51.50
C PHE A 305 39.42 -6.11 -52.43
N THR A 306 40.29 -7.01 -51.99
CA THR A 306 41.39 -7.54 -52.81
C THR A 306 40.88 -8.32 -54.03
N LEU A 307 39.78 -9.07 -53.89
CA LEU A 307 39.07 -9.71 -55.01
C LEU A 307 38.48 -8.67 -55.98
N GLN A 308 37.93 -7.57 -55.47
CA GLN A 308 37.36 -6.48 -56.29
C GLN A 308 38.43 -5.70 -57.07
N GLU A 309 39.60 -5.48 -56.48
CA GLU A 309 40.73 -4.78 -57.12
C GLU A 309 41.36 -5.65 -58.23
N GLY A 310 41.42 -6.97 -58.03
CA GLY A 310 41.79 -7.94 -59.07
C GLY A 310 40.85 -7.94 -60.28
N VAL A 311 39.53 -7.88 -60.05
CA VAL A 311 38.52 -7.74 -61.12
C VAL A 311 38.68 -6.41 -61.87
N ARG A 312 39.00 -5.31 -61.18
CA ARG A 312 39.18 -3.99 -61.80
C ARG A 312 40.44 -3.91 -62.69
N SER A 313 41.51 -4.62 -62.33
CA SER A 313 42.75 -4.75 -63.12
C SER A 313 42.55 -5.61 -64.38
N ASP A 314 41.78 -6.69 -64.29
CA ASP A 314 41.42 -7.55 -65.44
C ASP A 314 40.50 -6.83 -66.44
N VAL A 315 39.60 -5.97 -65.96
CA VAL A 315 38.70 -5.15 -66.80
C VAL A 315 39.45 -4.08 -67.59
N ASN A 316 40.47 -3.43 -67.02
CA ASN A 316 41.25 -2.39 -67.73
C ASN A 316 42.13 -2.95 -68.85
N SER A 317 42.63 -4.18 -68.71
CA SER A 317 43.41 -4.87 -69.75
C SER A 317 42.52 -5.43 -70.88
N ALA A 318 41.25 -5.75 -70.58
CA ALA A 318 40.25 -6.17 -71.56
C ALA A 318 39.73 -5.01 -72.43
N ASN A 319 39.67 -3.78 -71.87
CA ASN A 319 39.17 -2.61 -72.60
C ASN A 319 40.04 -2.25 -73.83
N LEU A 320 41.37 -2.31 -73.76
CA LEU A 320 42.25 -1.83 -74.84
C LEU A 320 42.09 -2.60 -76.17
N TRP A 321 41.89 -3.92 -76.12
CA TRP A 321 41.68 -4.77 -77.30
C TRP A 321 40.24 -4.77 -77.79
N THR A 322 39.27 -4.57 -76.88
CA THR A 322 37.85 -4.44 -77.23
C THR A 322 37.58 -3.13 -77.97
N TRP A 323 38.26 -2.02 -77.62
CA TRP A 323 38.15 -0.72 -78.31
C TRP A 323 38.61 -0.78 -79.78
N ILE A 324 39.68 -1.51 -80.09
CA ILE A 324 40.19 -1.64 -81.47
C ILE A 324 39.20 -2.43 -82.35
N GLY A 325 38.60 -3.50 -81.83
CA GLY A 325 37.53 -4.25 -82.50
C GLY A 325 36.22 -3.48 -82.61
N MET A 326 35.86 -2.71 -81.57
CA MET A 326 34.68 -1.85 -81.56
C MET A 326 34.76 -0.76 -82.61
N ILE A 327 35.90 -0.11 -82.84
CA ILE A 327 36.00 0.98 -83.83
C ILE A 327 35.69 0.47 -85.25
N ILE A 328 36.15 -0.74 -85.59
CA ILE A 328 35.94 -1.35 -86.91
C ILE A 328 34.48 -1.84 -87.05
N ALA A 329 33.91 -2.45 -86.02
CA ALA A 329 32.50 -2.83 -85.99
C ALA A 329 31.56 -1.60 -85.97
N THR A 330 31.98 -0.50 -85.33
CA THR A 330 31.22 0.76 -85.20
C THR A 330 31.15 1.48 -86.53
N ILE A 331 32.19 1.47 -87.37
CA ILE A 331 32.13 2.08 -88.70
C ILE A 331 31.09 1.37 -89.60
N ILE A 332 30.99 0.04 -89.50
CA ILE A 332 30.03 -0.77 -90.24
C ILE A 332 28.62 -0.66 -89.62
N ALA A 333 28.53 -0.63 -88.29
CA ALA A 333 27.29 -0.46 -87.55
C ALA A 333 26.71 0.95 -87.72
N VAL A 334 27.51 2.02 -87.80
CA VAL A 334 27.06 3.40 -88.06
C VAL A 334 26.39 3.51 -89.42
N LEU A 335 26.88 2.76 -90.41
CA LEU A 335 26.33 2.74 -91.77
C LEU A 335 24.96 2.03 -91.83
N VAL A 336 24.77 0.96 -91.04
CA VAL A 336 23.47 0.29 -90.83
C VAL A 336 22.56 1.09 -89.89
N ALA A 337 23.15 1.79 -88.91
CA ALA A 337 22.46 2.60 -87.92
C ALA A 337 21.85 3.84 -88.56
N ILE A 338 22.52 4.58 -89.45
CA ILE A 338 21.91 5.77 -90.09
C ILE A 338 20.59 5.43 -90.79
N ILE A 339 20.47 4.23 -91.37
CA ILE A 339 19.27 3.75 -92.05
C ILE A 339 18.18 3.28 -91.07
N THR A 340 18.56 2.76 -89.90
CA THR A 340 17.66 2.20 -88.87
C THR A 340 17.23 3.26 -87.83
N VAL A 341 18.13 4.16 -87.45
CA VAL A 341 17.99 5.27 -86.49
C VAL A 341 16.86 6.20 -86.92
N ASN A 342 16.83 6.66 -88.17
CA ASN A 342 15.77 7.57 -88.64
C ASN A 342 14.35 6.96 -88.63
N ARG A 343 14.23 5.64 -88.44
CA ARG A 343 12.95 4.91 -88.38
C ARG A 343 12.58 4.44 -86.96
N ILE A 344 13.50 4.52 -85.99
CA ILE A 344 13.32 4.17 -84.56
C ILE A 344 13.31 5.41 -83.65
N THR A 345 14.07 6.46 -83.98
CA THR A 345 14.22 7.65 -83.12
C THR A 345 12.97 8.48 -82.97
N LYS A 346 12.07 8.48 -83.96
CA LYS A 346 10.81 9.24 -83.89
C LYS A 346 9.86 8.69 -82.81
N PRO A 347 9.51 7.38 -82.79
CA PRO A 347 8.69 6.81 -81.72
C PRO A 347 9.34 6.88 -80.33
N LEU A 348 10.66 6.68 -80.23
CA LEU A 348 11.39 6.73 -78.96
C LEU A 348 11.52 8.16 -78.38
N ALA A 349 11.63 9.17 -79.24
CA ALA A 349 11.64 10.57 -78.82
C ALA A 349 10.28 11.00 -78.22
N GLU A 350 9.17 10.46 -78.73
CA GLU A 350 7.83 10.68 -78.18
C GLU A 350 7.71 10.06 -76.77
N VAL A 351 8.17 8.82 -76.59
CA VAL A 351 8.20 8.13 -75.28
C VAL A 351 9.08 8.87 -74.27
N ASN A 352 10.30 9.26 -74.66
CA ASN A 352 11.19 10.04 -73.80
C ASN A 352 10.60 11.42 -73.43
N ARG A 353 9.95 12.10 -74.38
CA ARG A 353 9.31 13.39 -74.12
C ARG A 353 8.21 13.29 -73.07
N ILE A 354 7.37 12.26 -73.13
CA ILE A 354 6.32 12.06 -72.11
C ILE A 354 6.93 11.63 -70.78
N LEU A 355 7.96 10.77 -70.77
CA LEU A 355 8.65 10.40 -69.54
C LEU A 355 9.37 11.59 -68.88
N ASP A 356 9.95 12.52 -69.65
CA ASP A 356 10.52 13.77 -69.12
C ASP A 356 9.44 14.65 -68.47
N ILE A 357 8.25 14.72 -69.09
CA ILE A 357 7.10 15.45 -68.52
C ILE A 357 6.62 14.79 -67.22
N VAL A 358 6.51 13.45 -67.18
CA VAL A 358 6.16 12.69 -65.98
C VAL A 358 7.22 12.84 -64.89
N ALA A 359 8.50 12.83 -65.25
CA ALA A 359 9.62 13.06 -64.33
C ALA A 359 9.64 14.49 -63.77
N SER A 360 9.10 15.47 -64.52
CA SER A 360 8.89 16.84 -64.04
C SER A 360 7.68 17.00 -63.11
N GLY A 361 6.94 15.91 -62.87
CA GLY A 361 5.82 15.86 -61.94
C GLY A 361 4.43 15.96 -62.59
N ASP A 362 4.33 16.02 -63.92
CA ASP A 362 3.04 16.06 -64.62
C ASP A 362 2.63 14.68 -65.13
N MET A 363 1.73 14.04 -64.40
CA MET A 363 1.17 12.71 -64.67
C MET A 363 -0.15 12.76 -65.43
N THR A 364 -0.55 13.93 -65.96
CA THR A 364 -1.79 14.08 -66.74
C THR A 364 -1.65 13.64 -68.20
N GLN A 365 -0.41 13.51 -68.68
CA GLN A 365 -0.10 13.15 -70.07
C GLN A 365 -0.13 11.63 -70.28
N ARG A 366 -0.53 11.22 -71.48
CA ARG A 366 -0.58 9.81 -71.90
C ARG A 366 0.12 9.59 -73.23
N LEU A 367 0.75 8.43 -73.36
CA LEU A 367 1.33 7.97 -74.62
C LEU A 367 0.25 7.38 -75.52
N ASP A 368 0.34 7.66 -76.83
CA ASP A 368 -0.48 7.00 -77.85
C ASP A 368 -0.09 5.52 -77.94
N ASP A 369 -1.04 4.65 -77.61
CA ASP A 369 -0.88 3.19 -77.56
C ASP A 369 -1.56 2.49 -78.76
N SER A 370 -1.95 3.24 -79.79
CA SER A 370 -2.65 2.70 -80.97
C SER A 370 -1.78 1.86 -81.92
N ALA A 371 -0.46 1.93 -81.79
CA ALA A 371 0.49 1.16 -82.60
C ALA A 371 0.44 -0.35 -82.24
N LYS A 372 0.53 -1.23 -83.24
CA LYS A 372 0.51 -2.70 -83.07
C LYS A 372 1.90 -3.34 -83.17
N ASP A 373 2.93 -2.52 -83.04
CA ASP A 373 4.34 -2.92 -83.04
C ASP A 373 4.93 -2.78 -81.62
N GLU A 374 6.23 -3.01 -81.51
CA GLU A 374 6.96 -3.03 -80.24
C GLU A 374 6.89 -1.69 -79.47
N PHE A 375 6.55 -0.58 -80.13
CA PHE A 375 6.41 0.72 -79.49
C PHE A 375 5.02 0.94 -78.86
N GLY A 376 3.97 0.32 -79.41
CA GLY A 376 2.64 0.36 -78.80
C GLY A 376 2.54 -0.39 -77.46
N GLU A 377 3.26 -1.50 -77.33
CA GLU A 377 3.36 -2.27 -76.07
C GLU A 377 4.16 -1.51 -74.99
N LEU A 378 5.20 -0.77 -75.41
CA LEU A 378 5.98 0.13 -74.55
C LEU A 378 5.11 1.30 -74.03
N SER A 379 4.35 1.96 -74.91
CA SER A 379 3.41 3.03 -74.53
C SER A 379 2.39 2.55 -73.49
N LYS A 380 1.86 1.34 -73.64
CA LYS A 380 0.88 0.75 -72.71
C LYS A 380 1.47 0.45 -71.32
N SER A 381 2.71 -0.03 -71.28
CA SER A 381 3.44 -0.27 -70.03
C SER A 381 3.76 1.03 -69.30
N CYS A 382 4.17 2.09 -70.03
CA CYS A 382 4.38 3.43 -69.46
C CYS A 382 3.08 4.04 -68.92
N ASN A 383 1.95 3.93 -69.64
CA ASN A 383 0.66 4.42 -69.16
C ASN A 383 0.22 3.71 -67.85
N THR A 384 0.50 2.41 -67.71
CA THR A 384 0.19 1.65 -66.48
C THR A 384 1.02 2.13 -65.27
N LEU A 385 2.29 2.47 -65.51
CA LEU A 385 3.16 3.07 -64.49
C LEU A 385 2.65 4.46 -64.07
N ILE A 386 2.28 5.31 -65.02
CA ILE A 386 1.71 6.64 -64.77
C ILE A 386 0.42 6.52 -63.93
N ASP A 387 -0.49 5.61 -64.29
CA ASP A 387 -1.72 5.36 -63.54
C ASP A 387 -1.44 4.89 -62.09
N SER A 388 -0.43 4.03 -61.91
CA SER A 388 -0.04 3.52 -60.58
C SER A 388 0.55 4.63 -59.70
N LEU A 389 1.43 5.48 -60.26
CA LEU A 389 2.00 6.62 -59.54
C LEU A 389 0.93 7.67 -59.19
N ARG A 390 0.00 7.93 -60.11
CA ARG A 390 -1.15 8.81 -59.90
C ARG A 390 -2.03 8.32 -58.75
N SER A 391 -2.32 7.01 -58.70
CA SER A 391 -3.09 6.39 -57.61
C SER A 391 -2.36 6.49 -56.27
N LEU A 392 -1.05 6.26 -56.24
CA LEU A 392 -0.22 6.41 -55.04
C LEU A 392 -0.23 7.85 -54.50
N ILE A 393 0.02 8.85 -55.37
CA ILE A 393 0.02 10.27 -54.98
C ILE A 393 -1.35 10.70 -54.47
N THR A 394 -2.43 10.32 -55.15
CA THR A 394 -3.82 10.59 -54.70
C THR A 394 -4.09 9.94 -53.33
N GLY A 395 -3.61 8.71 -53.12
CA GLY A 395 -3.70 8.00 -51.85
C GLY A 395 -2.92 8.68 -50.72
N ILE A 396 -1.75 9.24 -51.01
CA ILE A 396 -0.94 10.01 -50.04
C ILE A 396 -1.66 11.30 -49.66
N ILE A 397 -2.15 12.08 -50.63
CA ILE A 397 -2.90 13.33 -50.37
C ILE A 397 -4.09 13.05 -49.44
N SER A 398 -4.91 12.04 -49.77
CA SER A 398 -6.08 11.69 -48.96
C SER A 398 -5.74 11.26 -47.53
N ARG A 399 -4.69 10.45 -47.35
CA ARG A 399 -4.26 9.97 -46.03
C ARG A 399 -3.62 11.09 -45.21
N SER A 400 -2.85 11.99 -45.82
CA SER A 400 -2.32 13.18 -45.16
C SER A 400 -3.42 14.10 -44.66
N THR A 401 -4.45 14.36 -45.46
CA THR A 401 -5.60 15.17 -45.03
C THR A 401 -6.34 14.51 -43.85
N GLN A 402 -6.54 13.20 -43.89
CA GLN A 402 -7.12 12.46 -42.76
C GLN A 402 -6.26 12.52 -41.50
N LEU A 403 -4.93 12.42 -41.65
CA LEU A 403 -3.99 12.48 -40.53
C LEU A 403 -3.95 13.87 -39.89
N ALA A 404 -3.97 14.93 -40.69
CA ALA A 404 -4.05 16.31 -40.21
C ALA A 404 -5.36 16.55 -39.43
N ALA A 405 -6.50 16.12 -39.97
CA ALA A 405 -7.79 16.24 -39.29
C ALA A 405 -7.85 15.44 -37.98
N ALA A 406 -7.32 14.21 -37.96
CA ALA A 406 -7.26 13.40 -36.75
C ALA A 406 -6.36 14.02 -35.66
N SER A 407 -5.27 14.66 -36.09
CA SER A 407 -4.35 15.37 -35.18
C SER A 407 -4.99 16.63 -34.60
N GLU A 408 -5.74 17.39 -35.39
CA GLU A 408 -6.50 18.56 -34.93
C GLU A 408 -7.63 18.18 -33.96
N GLN A 409 -8.32 17.07 -34.25
CA GLN A 409 -9.31 16.50 -33.33
C GLN A 409 -8.65 16.07 -32.01
N THR A 410 -7.48 15.42 -32.07
CA THR A 410 -6.71 15.02 -30.88
C THR A 410 -6.31 16.25 -30.06
N SER A 411 -5.80 17.30 -30.71
CA SER A 411 -5.45 18.58 -30.07
C SER A 411 -6.65 19.19 -29.32
N THR A 412 -7.83 19.19 -29.95
CA THR A 412 -9.08 19.68 -29.33
C THR A 412 -9.44 18.86 -28.09
N ILE A 413 -9.42 17.52 -28.18
CA ILE A 413 -9.73 16.62 -27.06
C ILE A 413 -8.73 16.79 -25.91
N THR A 414 -7.43 16.95 -26.21
CA THR A 414 -6.43 17.23 -25.18
C THR A 414 -6.66 18.59 -24.51
N GLY A 415 -7.09 19.61 -25.26
CA GLY A 415 -7.44 20.91 -24.69
C GLY A 415 -8.62 20.83 -23.72
N GLU A 416 -9.67 20.08 -24.08
CA GLU A 416 -10.79 19.80 -23.18
C GLU A 416 -10.35 18.99 -21.95
N SER A 417 -9.48 17.99 -22.14
CA SER A 417 -8.92 17.19 -21.06
C SER A 417 -8.13 18.03 -20.06
N SER A 418 -7.26 18.94 -20.52
CA SER A 418 -6.52 19.85 -19.64
C SER A 418 -7.45 20.73 -18.81
N LYS A 419 -8.55 21.20 -19.40
CA LYS A 419 -9.57 21.98 -18.68
C LYS A 419 -10.32 21.13 -17.63
N ALA A 420 -10.65 19.88 -17.97
CA ALA A 420 -11.27 18.95 -17.03
C ALA A 420 -10.34 18.64 -15.85
N ILE A 421 -9.04 18.43 -16.10
CA ILE A 421 -8.04 18.18 -15.06
C ILE A 421 -7.89 19.38 -14.13
N SER A 422 -7.87 20.61 -14.66
CA SER A 422 -7.84 21.83 -13.84
C SER A 422 -9.07 21.95 -12.93
N ASN A 423 -10.27 21.63 -13.45
CA ASN A 423 -11.48 21.60 -12.62
C ASN A 423 -11.43 20.48 -11.56
N GLN A 424 -10.86 19.33 -11.90
CA GLN A 424 -10.69 18.22 -10.97
C GLN A 424 -9.74 18.59 -9.82
N GLN A 425 -8.61 19.26 -10.11
CA GLN A 425 -7.71 19.76 -9.07
C GLN A 425 -8.44 20.68 -8.07
N ALA A 426 -9.24 21.63 -8.57
CA ALA A 426 -10.02 22.51 -7.71
C ALA A 426 -11.04 21.75 -6.82
N GLN A 427 -11.68 20.70 -7.35
CA GLN A 427 -12.60 19.86 -6.56
C GLN A 427 -11.86 19.04 -5.50
N VAL A 428 -10.67 18.54 -5.82
CA VAL A 428 -9.83 17.78 -4.89
C VAL A 428 -9.32 18.68 -3.76
N GLU A 429 -8.94 19.92 -4.06
CA GLU A 429 -8.53 20.91 -3.06
C GLU A 429 -9.67 21.27 -2.09
N GLN A 430 -10.89 21.42 -2.61
CA GLN A 430 -12.09 21.57 -1.77
C GLN A 430 -12.36 20.34 -0.90
N ALA A 431 -12.21 19.13 -1.45
CA ALA A 431 -12.37 17.90 -0.70
C ALA A 431 -11.31 17.74 0.40
N ALA A 432 -10.07 18.16 0.14
CA ALA A 432 -8.98 18.14 1.12
C ALA A 432 -9.26 19.11 2.28
N THR A 433 -9.78 20.29 1.96
CA THR A 433 -10.22 21.27 2.97
C THR A 433 -11.33 20.69 3.84
N ALA A 434 -12.37 20.12 3.22
CA ALA A 434 -13.48 19.50 3.95
C ALA A 434 -13.04 18.31 4.83
N THR A 435 -12.06 17.52 4.34
CA THR A 435 -11.49 16.39 5.10
C THR A 435 -10.70 16.88 6.31
N THR A 436 -9.95 17.98 6.15
CA THR A 436 -9.23 18.63 7.26
C THR A 436 -10.20 19.16 8.32
N GLU A 437 -11.28 19.82 7.89
CA GLU A 437 -12.34 20.28 8.79
C GLU A 437 -13.04 19.11 9.51
N MET A 438 -13.27 17.99 8.79
CA MET A 438 -13.86 16.77 9.35
C MET A 438 -12.95 16.15 10.42
N SER A 439 -11.64 16.07 10.18
CA SER A 439 -10.67 15.58 11.18
C SER A 439 -10.66 16.45 12.44
N SER A 440 -10.63 17.78 12.27
CA SER A 440 -10.69 18.74 13.38
C SER A 440 -12.00 18.64 14.19
N THR A 441 -13.11 18.48 13.48
CA THR A 441 -14.44 18.32 14.11
C THR A 441 -14.52 17.00 14.87
N SER A 442 -14.00 15.91 14.30
CA SER A 442 -13.96 14.59 14.95
C SER A 442 -13.14 14.64 16.24
N GLN A 443 -11.98 15.30 16.24
CA GLN A 443 -11.19 15.53 17.45
C GLN A 443 -11.96 16.32 18.51
N THR A 444 -12.69 17.36 18.09
CA THR A 444 -13.51 18.16 19.00
C THR A 444 -14.66 17.35 19.60
N VAL A 445 -15.30 16.49 18.81
CA VAL A 445 -16.36 15.57 19.28
C VAL A 445 -15.80 14.54 20.25
N SER A 446 -14.64 13.94 19.96
CA SER A 446 -13.95 13.01 20.86
C SER A 446 -13.64 13.66 22.22
N ASN A 447 -13.07 14.87 22.21
CA ASN A 447 -12.79 15.62 23.43
C ASN A 447 -14.08 15.95 24.21
N SER A 448 -15.15 16.32 23.51
CA SER A 448 -16.44 16.62 24.13
C SER A 448 -17.07 15.38 24.77
N ALA A 449 -16.92 14.21 24.13
CA ALA A 449 -17.38 12.93 24.67
C ALA A 449 -16.57 12.52 25.92
N GLN A 450 -15.25 12.70 25.91
CA GLN A 450 -14.41 12.49 27.09
C GLN A 450 -14.76 13.43 28.25
N GLN A 451 -15.03 14.70 27.96
CA GLN A 451 -15.51 15.64 28.97
C GLN A 451 -16.86 15.20 29.54
N ALA A 452 -17.80 14.76 28.69
CA ALA A 452 -19.09 14.23 29.12
C ALA A 452 -18.94 12.99 30.01
N LEU A 453 -18.05 12.05 29.67
CA LEU A 453 -17.73 10.89 30.52
C LEU A 453 -17.23 11.31 31.91
N GLY A 454 -16.40 12.36 31.99
CA GLY A 454 -15.95 12.92 33.25
C GLY A 454 -17.09 13.48 34.11
N GLU A 455 -18.00 14.26 33.51
CA GLU A 455 -19.18 14.80 34.19
C GLU A 455 -20.17 13.71 34.62
N ILE A 456 -20.39 12.70 33.78
CA ILE A 456 -21.23 11.54 34.07
C ILE A 456 -20.68 10.76 35.27
N LYS A 457 -19.36 10.55 35.33
CA LYS A 457 -18.70 9.89 36.48
C LYS A 457 -18.86 10.68 37.77
N ASN A 458 -18.85 12.02 37.70
CA ASN A 458 -19.14 12.86 38.85
C ASN A 458 -20.60 12.76 39.28
N ALA A 459 -21.54 12.77 38.33
CA ALA A 459 -22.96 12.61 38.60
C ALA A 459 -23.28 11.25 39.24
N ASP A 460 -22.64 10.17 38.79
CA ASP A 460 -22.76 8.82 39.37
C ASP A 460 -22.31 8.79 40.84
N LYS A 461 -21.13 9.38 41.14
CA LYS A 461 -20.63 9.53 42.51
C LYS A 461 -21.57 10.33 43.40
N GLU A 462 -22.14 11.43 42.89
CA GLU A 462 -23.07 12.25 43.65
C GLU A 462 -24.40 11.53 43.90
N ALA A 463 -24.90 10.76 42.93
CA ALA A 463 -26.10 9.93 43.09
C ALA A 463 -25.90 8.88 44.20
N GLU A 464 -24.77 8.16 44.18
CA GLU A 464 -24.41 7.20 45.23
C GLU A 464 -24.25 7.86 46.61
N ARG A 465 -23.64 9.06 46.67
CA ARG A 465 -23.52 9.84 47.91
C ARG A 465 -24.90 10.20 48.47
N VAL A 466 -25.81 10.70 47.62
CA VAL A 466 -27.18 11.08 48.03
C VAL A 466 -27.99 9.85 48.45
N LYS A 467 -27.83 8.71 47.77
CA LYS A 467 -28.44 7.43 48.15
C LYS A 467 -27.98 6.98 49.54
N GLY A 468 -26.69 7.11 49.85
CA GLY A 468 -26.15 6.87 51.19
C GLY A 468 -26.79 7.76 52.27
N ILE A 469 -26.92 9.07 51.99
CA ILE A 469 -27.58 10.03 52.90
C ILE A 469 -29.06 9.68 53.11
N SER A 470 -29.77 9.31 52.04
CA SER A 470 -31.19 8.92 52.11
C SER A 470 -31.40 7.69 52.99
N ASN A 471 -30.55 6.66 52.83
CA ASN A 471 -30.56 5.46 53.68
C ASN A 471 -30.27 5.78 55.15
N GLN A 472 -29.31 6.68 55.42
CA GLN A 472 -29.02 7.12 56.79
C GLN A 472 -30.20 7.90 57.40
N ASN A 473 -30.86 8.76 56.61
CA ASN A 473 -32.07 9.46 57.03
C ASN A 473 -33.19 8.48 57.36
N LYS A 474 -33.42 7.46 56.53
CA LYS A 474 -34.40 6.40 56.79
C LYS A 474 -34.14 5.73 58.14
N ALA A 475 -32.91 5.26 58.39
CA ALA A 475 -32.55 4.64 59.66
C ALA A 475 -32.74 5.57 60.86
N THR A 476 -32.42 6.86 60.71
CA THR A 476 -32.60 7.87 61.77
C THR A 476 -34.08 8.10 62.09
N ILE A 477 -34.94 8.11 61.06
CA ILE A 477 -36.38 8.31 61.23
C ILE A 477 -37.06 7.07 61.80
N GLU A 478 -36.63 5.87 61.42
CA GLU A 478 -37.07 4.61 62.03
C GLU A 478 -36.73 4.57 63.53
N GLN A 479 -35.51 4.99 63.89
CA GLN A 479 -35.10 5.14 65.29
C GLN A 479 -35.95 6.17 66.04
N LEU A 480 -36.21 7.33 65.43
CA LEU A 480 -37.10 8.35 66.01
C LEU A 480 -38.52 7.81 66.21
N ALA A 481 -39.06 7.03 65.27
CA ALA A 481 -40.37 6.42 65.40
C ALA A 481 -40.44 5.46 66.59
N TYR A 482 -39.36 4.70 66.82
CA TYR A 482 -39.22 3.83 68.00
C TYR A 482 -39.18 4.63 69.31
N GLU A 483 -38.38 5.71 69.38
CA GLU A 483 -38.28 6.57 70.57
C GLU A 483 -39.61 7.28 70.89
N VAL A 484 -40.34 7.72 69.87
CA VAL A 484 -41.69 8.31 70.04
C VAL A 484 -42.69 7.28 70.56
N ASP A 485 -42.61 6.03 70.09
CA ASP A 485 -43.46 4.93 70.57
C ASP A 485 -43.18 4.60 72.04
N GLU A 486 -41.90 4.56 72.43
CA GLU A 486 -41.48 4.37 73.82
C GLU A 486 -41.98 5.51 74.72
N ALA A 487 -41.80 6.76 74.29
CA ALA A 487 -42.30 7.93 75.02
C ALA A 487 -43.84 7.91 75.18
N SER A 488 -44.56 7.49 74.15
CA SER A 488 -46.02 7.31 74.19
C SER A 488 -46.43 6.28 75.23
N SER A 489 -45.71 5.16 75.32
CA SER A 489 -45.92 4.12 76.34
C SER A 489 -45.73 4.66 77.77
N VAL A 490 -44.68 5.47 77.99
CA VAL A 490 -44.40 6.10 79.29
C VAL A 490 -45.49 7.09 79.69
N ILE A 491 -45.94 7.95 78.77
CA ILE A 491 -47.02 8.92 79.06
C ILE A 491 -48.35 8.21 79.28
N ASN A 492 -48.66 7.17 78.51
CA ASN A 492 -49.86 6.37 78.72
C ASN A 492 -49.85 5.67 80.10
N LYS A 493 -48.68 5.23 80.56
CA LYS A 493 -48.51 4.74 81.94
C LYS A 493 -48.76 5.85 82.96
N LEU A 494 -48.21 7.04 82.77
CA LEU A 494 -48.48 8.21 83.63
C LEU A 494 -49.98 8.56 83.68
N HIS A 495 -50.68 8.49 82.54
CA HIS A 495 -52.13 8.70 82.48
C HIS A 495 -52.89 7.67 83.34
N LYS A 496 -52.54 6.38 83.25
CA LYS A 496 -53.12 5.31 84.09
C LYS A 496 -52.79 5.47 85.57
N ASP A 497 -51.56 5.83 85.90
CA ASP A 497 -51.14 6.06 87.29
C ASP A 497 -51.89 7.27 87.89
N SER A 498 -52.08 8.34 87.08
CA SER A 498 -52.85 9.52 87.48
C SER A 498 -54.33 9.22 87.67
N ALA A 499 -54.93 8.36 86.85
CA ALA A 499 -56.30 7.87 87.05
C ALA A 499 -56.44 7.09 88.36
N SER A 500 -55.43 6.29 88.71
CA SER A 500 -55.39 5.56 89.99
C SER A 500 -55.31 6.53 91.17
N ILE A 501 -54.50 7.60 91.08
CA ILE A 501 -54.44 8.65 92.12
C ILE A 501 -55.80 9.35 92.28
N GLY A 502 -56.49 9.68 91.18
CA GLY A 502 -57.84 10.25 91.22
C GLY A 502 -58.81 9.37 92.03
N SER A 503 -58.79 8.05 91.81
CA SER A 503 -59.63 7.11 92.57
C SER A 503 -59.31 7.08 94.07
N ILE A 504 -58.03 7.28 94.45
CA ILE A 504 -57.62 7.37 95.86
C ILE A 504 -58.10 8.68 96.47
N LEU A 505 -58.03 9.79 95.73
CA LEU A 505 -58.52 11.10 96.19
C LEU A 505 -60.02 11.09 96.44
N ASP A 506 -60.81 10.40 95.60
CA ASP A 506 -62.23 10.19 95.84
C ASP A 506 -62.51 9.46 97.16
N VAL A 507 -61.71 8.45 97.50
CA VAL A 507 -61.79 7.76 98.79
C VAL A 507 -61.43 8.69 99.95
N ILE A 508 -60.34 9.47 99.84
CA ILE A 508 -59.93 10.42 100.89
C ILE A 508 -60.98 11.50 101.09
N ARG A 509 -61.56 12.04 100.00
CA ARG A 509 -62.66 13.00 100.05
C ARG A 509 -63.88 12.39 100.75
N GLY A 510 -64.22 11.15 100.45
CA GLY A 510 -65.27 10.40 101.14
C GLY A 510 -64.99 10.23 102.64
N ILE A 511 -63.74 9.92 103.02
CA ILE A 511 -63.32 9.83 104.43
C ILE A 511 -63.40 11.21 105.11
N ALA A 512 -62.95 12.27 104.45
CA ALA A 512 -63.01 13.64 104.97
C ALA A 512 -64.45 14.10 105.17
N GLU A 513 -65.36 13.80 104.24
CA GLU A 513 -66.79 14.09 104.36
C GLU A 513 -67.45 13.30 105.50
N GLN A 514 -67.14 12.01 105.64
CA GLN A 514 -67.55 11.19 106.78
C GLN A 514 -67.01 11.74 108.10
N THR A 515 -65.74 12.17 108.14
CA THR A 515 -65.09 12.74 109.31
C THR A 515 -65.72 14.09 109.69
N ASN A 516 -66.07 14.92 108.71
CA ASN A 516 -66.79 16.18 108.90
C ASN A 516 -68.19 15.96 109.48
N LEU A 517 -68.92 14.94 109.00
CA LEU A 517 -70.22 14.52 109.54
C LEU A 517 -70.12 13.97 110.97
N LEU A 518 -69.11 13.14 111.25
CA LEU A 518 -68.83 12.63 112.60
C LEU A 518 -68.48 13.77 113.57
N ALA A 519 -67.64 14.71 113.13
CA ALA A 519 -67.27 15.89 113.91
C ALA A 519 -68.46 16.82 114.17
N LEU A 520 -69.34 17.01 113.18
CA LEU A 520 -70.59 17.76 113.35
C LEU A 520 -71.50 17.11 114.39
N ASN A 521 -71.68 15.79 114.33
CA ASN A 521 -72.46 15.04 115.31
C ASN A 521 -71.85 15.13 116.72
N ALA A 522 -70.51 15.07 116.83
CA ALA A 522 -69.79 15.26 118.08
C ALA A 522 -69.93 16.69 118.63
N ALA A 523 -69.90 17.72 117.78
CA ALA A 523 -70.11 19.12 118.17
C ALA A 523 -71.55 19.37 118.65
N ILE A 524 -72.55 18.75 118.01
CA ILE A 524 -73.95 18.79 118.44
C ILE A 524 -74.10 18.17 119.83
N GLU A 525 -73.52 16.99 120.06
CA GLU A 525 -73.63 16.30 121.36
C GLU A 525 -72.82 17.01 122.46
N ALA A 526 -71.69 17.64 122.11
CA ALA A 526 -70.92 18.49 123.02
C ALA A 526 -71.69 19.77 123.43
N ALA A 527 -72.42 20.39 122.50
CA ALA A 527 -73.31 21.52 122.80
C ALA A 527 -74.49 21.09 123.71
N ARG A 528 -74.96 19.84 123.56
CA ARG A 528 -76.03 19.24 124.38
C ARG A 528 -75.60 18.96 125.82
N ALA A 529 -74.32 18.70 126.06
CA ALA A 529 -73.73 18.44 127.38
C ALA A 529 -73.42 19.71 128.21
N GLY A 530 -73.65 20.92 127.67
CA GLY A 530 -73.49 22.18 128.39
C GLY A 530 -72.05 22.44 128.86
N GLU A 531 -71.88 22.94 130.09
CA GLU A 531 -70.56 23.28 130.66
C GLU A 531 -69.57 22.10 130.69
N TYR A 532 -70.04 20.86 130.79
CA TYR A 532 -69.19 19.66 130.81
C TYR A 532 -68.67 19.24 129.42
N GLY A 533 -69.29 19.71 128.33
CA GLY A 533 -68.94 19.37 126.94
C GLY A 533 -67.94 20.31 126.28
N ARG A 534 -67.53 21.39 126.97
CA ARG A 534 -66.80 22.51 126.36
C ARG A 534 -65.42 22.13 125.80
N GLY A 535 -64.69 21.21 126.46
CA GLY A 535 -63.43 20.67 125.92
C GLY A 535 -63.62 19.77 124.70
N PHE A 536 -64.71 18.99 124.68
CA PHE A 536 -65.09 18.13 123.56
C PHE A 536 -65.57 18.94 122.33
N ALA A 537 -66.29 20.05 122.56
CA ALA A 537 -66.73 20.94 121.49
C ALA A 537 -65.55 21.55 120.73
N VAL A 538 -64.50 21.98 121.43
CA VAL A 538 -63.28 22.53 120.80
C VAL A 538 -62.58 21.48 119.95
N VAL A 539 -62.45 20.24 120.44
CA VAL A 539 -61.86 19.14 119.65
C VAL A 539 -62.72 18.79 118.44
N ALA A 540 -64.05 18.76 118.59
CA ALA A 540 -64.97 18.49 117.49
C ALA A 540 -64.91 19.57 116.40
N ASP A 541 -64.85 20.86 116.78
CA ASP A 541 -64.67 21.96 115.81
C ASP A 541 -63.29 21.92 115.13
N GLU A 542 -62.24 21.53 115.85
CA GLU A 542 -60.89 21.37 115.26
C GLU A 542 -60.85 20.19 114.27
N VAL A 543 -61.48 19.06 114.59
CA VAL A 543 -61.62 17.91 113.67
C VAL A 543 -62.49 18.28 112.46
N ARG A 544 -63.55 19.07 112.65
CA ARG A 544 -64.40 19.57 111.56
C ARG A 544 -63.63 20.50 110.63
N SER A 545 -62.86 21.43 111.20
CA SER A 545 -61.97 22.32 110.46
C SER A 545 -60.92 21.53 109.67
N LEU A 546 -60.30 20.51 110.29
CA LEU A 546 -59.31 19.65 109.63
C LEU A 546 -59.93 18.81 108.50
N ALA A 547 -61.14 18.29 108.71
CA ALA A 547 -61.89 17.54 107.69
C ALA A 547 -62.28 18.44 106.50
N SER A 548 -62.77 19.65 106.75
CA SER A 548 -63.06 20.66 105.71
C SER A 548 -61.79 21.04 104.92
N LYS A 549 -60.67 21.25 105.63
CA LYS A 549 -59.38 21.58 105.00
C LYS A 549 -58.83 20.40 104.18
N THR A 550 -59.04 19.17 104.65
CA THR A 550 -58.72 17.95 103.90
C THR A 550 -59.56 17.86 102.64
N GLN A 551 -60.87 18.16 102.71
CA GLN A 551 -61.77 18.16 101.57
C GLN A 551 -61.36 19.20 100.52
N GLU A 552 -61.05 20.43 100.95
CA GLU A 552 -60.55 21.52 100.10
C GLU A 552 -59.24 21.12 99.41
N SER A 553 -58.24 20.62 100.16
CA SER A 553 -56.98 20.17 99.58
C SER A 553 -57.15 18.97 98.64
N THR A 554 -58.03 18.01 98.93
CA THR A 554 -58.32 16.92 97.99
C THR A 554 -58.97 17.41 96.70
N GLN A 555 -59.80 18.46 96.76
CA GLN A 555 -60.42 19.06 95.58
C GLN A 555 -59.39 19.81 94.72
N GLU A 556 -58.45 20.52 95.36
CA GLU A 556 -57.31 21.14 94.65
C GLU A 556 -56.42 20.09 93.97
N ILE A 557 -56.07 19.00 94.67
CA ILE A 557 -55.28 17.90 94.08
C ILE A 557 -56.05 17.22 92.95
N GLN A 558 -57.36 17.01 93.10
CA GLN A 558 -58.21 16.43 92.05
C GLN A 558 -58.17 17.28 90.77
N SER A 559 -58.30 18.60 90.89
CA SER A 559 -58.18 19.53 89.74
C SER A 559 -56.80 19.46 89.07
N MET A 560 -55.72 19.32 89.86
CA MET A 560 -54.37 19.11 89.32
C MET A 560 -54.23 17.76 88.60
N ILE A 561 -54.86 16.70 89.12
CA ILE A 561 -54.85 15.36 88.49
C ILE A 561 -55.66 15.34 87.20
N GLU A 562 -56.82 16.00 87.15
CA GLU A 562 -57.61 16.16 85.92
C GLU A 562 -56.82 16.93 84.84
N SER A 563 -56.13 18.00 85.25
CA SER A 563 -55.23 18.74 84.35
C SER A 563 -54.06 17.88 83.86
N LEU A 564 -53.48 17.04 84.73
CA LEU A 564 -52.41 16.12 84.38
C LEU A 564 -52.89 15.02 83.42
N GLN A 565 -54.08 14.47 83.63
CA GLN A 565 -54.70 13.47 82.75
C GLN A 565 -54.98 14.05 81.37
N SER A 566 -55.58 15.24 81.30
CA SER A 566 -55.82 15.99 80.05
C SER A 566 -54.51 16.27 79.31
N GLY A 567 -53.47 16.74 80.02
CA GLY A 567 -52.15 16.98 79.42
C GLY A 567 -51.47 15.70 78.92
N ALA A 568 -51.64 14.58 79.63
CA ALA A 568 -51.12 13.29 79.19
C ALA A 568 -51.85 12.76 77.94
N GLU A 569 -53.17 12.93 77.84
CA GLU A 569 -53.95 12.57 76.66
C GLU A 569 -53.55 13.39 75.43
N GLU A 570 -53.41 14.72 75.59
CA GLU A 570 -52.90 15.59 74.53
C GLU A 570 -51.49 15.19 74.07
N ALA A 571 -50.61 14.82 75.00
CA ALA A 571 -49.26 14.38 74.68
C ALA A 571 -49.24 13.04 73.92
N VAL A 572 -50.07 12.06 74.30
CA VAL A 572 -50.22 10.78 73.56
C VAL A 572 -50.71 11.05 72.14
N LYS A 573 -51.73 11.91 71.96
CA LYS A 573 -52.25 12.28 70.64
C LYS A 573 -51.20 12.98 69.77
N ALA A 574 -50.38 13.86 70.37
CA ALA A 574 -49.27 14.49 69.68
C ALA A 574 -48.19 13.48 69.26
N MET A 575 -47.90 12.48 70.10
CA MET A 575 -46.95 11.41 69.80
C MET A 575 -47.46 10.46 68.70
N GLU A 576 -48.74 10.07 68.69
CA GLU A 576 -49.33 9.29 67.59
C GLU A 576 -49.20 10.02 66.25
N LYS A 577 -49.49 11.32 66.22
CA LYS A 577 -49.28 12.15 65.03
C LYS A 577 -47.80 12.26 64.65
N GLY A 578 -46.89 12.28 65.63
CA GLY A 578 -45.44 12.24 65.42
C GLY A 578 -45.01 10.93 64.75
N LYS A 579 -45.52 9.80 65.23
CA LYS A 579 -45.27 8.47 64.67
C LYS A 579 -45.79 8.33 63.24
N GLU A 580 -47.02 8.79 62.96
CA GLU A 580 -47.59 8.80 61.61
C GLU A 580 -46.74 9.61 60.63
N ARG A 581 -46.26 10.79 61.06
CA ARG A 581 -45.33 11.60 60.25
C ARG A 581 -43.99 10.91 60.01
N ALA A 582 -43.45 10.22 61.01
CA ALA A 582 -42.20 9.46 60.84
C ALA A 582 -42.35 8.34 59.80
N VAL A 583 -43.45 7.59 59.84
CA VAL A 583 -43.76 6.56 58.83
C VAL A 583 -43.87 7.17 57.43
N SER A 584 -44.59 8.29 57.29
CA SER A 584 -44.69 8.99 55.99
C SER A 584 -43.33 9.47 55.47
N CYS A 585 -42.42 9.92 56.36
CA CYS A 585 -41.07 10.29 55.95
C CYS A 585 -40.24 9.07 55.49
N VAL A 586 -40.42 7.90 56.09
CA VAL A 586 -39.77 6.65 55.62
C VAL A 586 -40.26 6.29 54.22
N GLU A 587 -41.57 6.35 53.96
CA GLU A 587 -42.13 6.12 52.61
C GLU A 587 -41.57 7.12 51.58
N GLN A 588 -41.42 8.40 51.95
CA GLN A 588 -40.81 9.41 51.08
C GLN A 588 -39.32 9.14 50.80
N SER A 589 -38.57 8.65 51.79
CA SER A 589 -37.18 8.22 51.61
C SER A 589 -37.06 7.04 50.64
N ASP A 590 -37.99 6.08 50.70
CA ASP A 590 -38.01 4.94 49.76
C ASP A 590 -38.35 5.36 48.32
N LEU A 591 -39.27 6.32 48.16
CA LEU A 591 -39.56 6.92 46.85
C LEU A 591 -38.34 7.67 46.30
N ALA A 592 -37.62 8.41 47.15
CA ALA A 592 -36.38 9.09 46.76
C ALA A 592 -35.29 8.10 46.33
N ASN A 593 -35.12 6.99 47.05
CA ASN A 593 -34.21 5.92 46.68
C ASN A 593 -34.55 5.31 45.31
N SER A 594 -35.82 5.03 45.06
CA SER A 594 -36.27 4.48 43.76
C SER A 594 -36.02 5.44 42.60
N ALA A 595 -36.19 6.75 42.83
CA ALA A 595 -35.87 7.79 41.85
C ALA A 595 -34.36 7.87 41.58
N LEU A 596 -33.53 7.74 42.62
CA LEU A 596 -32.06 7.70 42.49
C LEU A 596 -31.61 6.48 41.70
N ASP A 597 -32.18 5.29 41.93
CA ASP A 597 -31.86 4.10 41.14
C ASP A 597 -32.15 4.30 39.64
N SER A 598 -33.25 4.99 39.33
CA SER A 598 -33.60 5.34 37.94
C SER A 598 -32.61 6.33 37.33
N ILE A 599 -32.11 7.29 38.12
CA ILE A 599 -31.08 8.24 37.69
C ILE A 599 -29.76 7.51 37.43
N THR A 600 -29.32 6.63 38.33
CA THR A 600 -28.08 5.84 38.17
C THR A 600 -28.14 4.99 36.89
N LEU A 601 -29.28 4.37 36.58
CA LEU A 601 -29.47 3.64 35.32
C LEU A 601 -29.31 4.55 34.09
N ALA A 602 -29.93 5.73 34.11
CA ALA A 602 -29.84 6.70 33.01
C ALA A 602 -28.41 7.24 32.83
N VAL A 603 -27.70 7.49 33.94
CA VAL A 603 -26.29 7.91 33.95
C VAL A 603 -25.39 6.83 33.36
N SER A 604 -25.60 5.56 33.73
CA SER A 604 -24.88 4.42 33.14
C SER A 604 -25.14 4.28 31.63
N GLN A 605 -26.38 4.50 31.18
CA GLN A 605 -26.67 4.48 29.75
C GLN A 605 -26.01 5.65 29.00
N ALA A 606 -25.99 6.84 29.60
CA ALA A 606 -25.30 8.00 29.06
C ALA A 606 -23.78 7.77 28.98
N HIS A 607 -23.19 7.06 29.95
CA HIS A 607 -21.79 6.64 29.93
C HIS A 607 -21.49 5.83 28.67
N ASN A 608 -22.25 4.74 28.45
CA ASN A 608 -22.03 3.85 27.30
C ASN A 608 -22.16 4.58 25.96
N VAL A 609 -23.17 5.43 25.81
CA VAL A 609 -23.35 6.24 24.58
C VAL A 609 -22.18 7.21 24.39
N SER A 610 -21.69 7.85 25.45
CA SER A 610 -20.56 8.77 25.36
C SER A 610 -19.26 8.05 24.99
N GLU A 611 -19.08 6.82 25.47
CA GLU A 611 -17.97 5.94 25.08
C GLU A 611 -18.05 5.57 23.60
N GLU A 612 -19.21 5.13 23.11
CA GLU A 612 -19.43 4.85 21.68
C GLU A 612 -19.16 6.08 20.79
N ILE A 613 -19.59 7.27 21.21
CA ILE A 613 -19.31 8.53 20.48
C ILE A 613 -17.81 8.80 20.44
N SER A 614 -17.08 8.60 21.54
CA SER A 614 -15.63 8.80 21.58
C SER A 614 -14.91 7.87 20.60
N THR A 615 -15.28 6.58 20.58
CA THR A 615 -14.71 5.60 19.66
C THR A 615 -15.05 5.92 18.21
N ALA A 616 -16.31 6.21 17.89
CA ALA A 616 -16.73 6.58 16.54
C ALA A 616 -16.02 7.85 16.02
N ALA A 617 -15.77 8.82 16.90
CA ALA A 617 -15.02 10.02 16.56
C ALA A 617 -13.53 9.73 16.27
N GLN A 618 -12.91 8.81 17.01
CA GLN A 618 -11.54 8.36 16.73
C GLN A 618 -11.45 7.59 15.40
N GLU A 619 -12.42 6.73 15.11
CA GLU A 619 -12.52 6.06 13.80
C GLU A 619 -12.68 7.08 12.66
N GLN A 620 -13.56 8.08 12.81
CA GLN A 620 -13.71 9.15 11.83
C GLN A 620 -12.42 9.94 11.60
N GLN A 621 -11.64 10.17 12.65
CA GLN A 621 -10.34 10.83 12.54
C GLN A 621 -9.35 10.00 11.72
N GLN A 622 -9.27 8.68 11.98
CA GLN A 622 -8.42 7.77 11.22
C GLN A 622 -8.84 7.71 9.74
N VAL A 623 -10.14 7.59 9.46
CA VAL A 623 -10.66 7.59 8.10
C VAL A 623 -10.39 8.92 7.39
N SER A 624 -10.48 10.05 8.11
CA SER A 624 -10.14 11.36 7.55
C SER A 624 -8.67 11.44 7.13
N GLN A 625 -7.76 10.88 7.94
CA GLN A 625 -6.33 10.80 7.62
C GLN A 625 -6.11 10.01 6.32
N GLU A 626 -6.74 8.84 6.20
CA GLU A 626 -6.64 7.99 5.01
C GLU A 626 -7.22 8.67 3.76
N ILE A 627 -8.34 9.38 3.89
CA ILE A 627 -8.91 10.19 2.80
C ILE A 627 -7.93 11.28 2.37
N SER A 628 -7.27 11.94 3.32
CA SER A 628 -6.28 12.98 3.03
C SER A 628 -5.10 12.43 2.20
N GLU A 629 -4.54 11.27 2.58
CA GLU A 629 -3.48 10.60 1.82
C GLU A 629 -3.93 10.21 0.41
N ARG A 630 -5.16 9.71 0.27
CA ARG A 630 -5.75 9.38 -1.04
C ARG A 630 -5.94 10.62 -1.91
N LEU A 631 -6.33 11.75 -1.33
CA LEU A 631 -6.48 13.01 -2.06
C LEU A 631 -5.14 13.53 -2.58
N GLU A 632 -4.05 13.42 -1.80
CA GLU A 632 -2.69 13.75 -2.28
C GLU A 632 -2.29 12.90 -3.49
N SER A 633 -2.59 11.59 -3.44
CA SER A 633 -2.35 10.70 -4.58
C SER A 633 -3.15 11.10 -5.82
N ILE A 634 -4.41 11.53 -5.65
CA ILE A 634 -5.26 12.02 -6.75
C ILE A 634 -4.68 13.30 -7.35
N VAL A 635 -4.15 14.23 -6.54
CA VAL A 635 -3.47 15.45 -7.03
C VAL A 635 -2.26 15.07 -7.88
N ALA A 636 -1.40 14.17 -7.40
CA ALA A 636 -0.23 13.73 -8.16
C ALA A 636 -0.61 13.08 -9.50
N ILE A 637 -1.66 12.25 -9.53
CA ILE A 637 -2.18 11.65 -10.77
C ILE A 637 -2.72 12.72 -11.71
N ALA A 638 -3.44 13.72 -11.19
CA ALA A 638 -3.97 14.83 -11.98
C ALA A 638 -2.84 15.66 -12.62
N GLU A 639 -1.76 15.96 -11.88
CA GLU A 639 -0.57 16.64 -12.41
C GLU A 639 0.10 15.85 -13.52
N GLN A 640 0.34 14.55 -13.31
CA GLN A 640 0.92 13.68 -14.34
C GLN A 640 0.02 13.60 -15.59
N THR A 641 -1.30 13.59 -15.41
CA THR A 641 -2.25 13.57 -16.52
C THR A 641 -2.24 14.90 -17.27
N ALA A 642 -2.11 16.03 -16.57
CA ALA A 642 -1.99 17.35 -17.19
C ALA A 642 -0.72 17.45 -18.05
N GLU A 643 0.41 16.96 -17.53
CA GLU A 643 1.67 16.91 -18.28
C GLU A 643 1.55 16.02 -19.52
N GLY A 644 0.95 14.83 -19.39
CA GLY A 644 0.67 13.93 -20.50
C GLY A 644 -0.24 14.55 -21.58
N ALA A 645 -1.25 15.32 -21.17
CA ALA A 645 -2.13 16.04 -22.09
C ALA A 645 -1.37 17.14 -22.86
N VAL A 646 -0.49 17.89 -22.19
CA VAL A 646 0.39 18.90 -22.83
C VAL A 646 1.31 18.24 -23.85
N GLN A 647 1.97 17.13 -23.49
CA GLN A 647 2.85 16.40 -24.39
C GLN A 647 2.11 15.86 -25.62
N THR A 648 0.91 15.30 -25.41
CA THR A 648 0.06 14.80 -26.50
C THR A 648 -0.38 15.91 -27.44
N ASN A 649 -0.67 17.11 -26.90
CA ASN A 649 -1.02 18.27 -27.71
C ASN A 649 0.17 18.73 -28.58
N ILE A 650 1.38 18.77 -28.02
CA ILE A 650 2.62 19.08 -28.76
C ILE A 650 2.84 18.06 -29.88
N SER A 651 2.78 16.77 -29.57
CA SER A 651 2.96 15.71 -30.57
C SER A 651 1.89 15.75 -31.65
N SER A 652 0.62 16.03 -31.30
CA SER A 652 -0.46 16.16 -32.27
C SER A 652 -0.24 17.35 -33.22
N SER A 653 0.22 18.49 -32.70
CA SER A 653 0.59 19.65 -33.51
C SER A 653 1.73 19.33 -34.49
N GLU A 654 2.73 18.57 -34.05
CA GLU A 654 3.85 18.15 -34.90
C GLU A 654 3.43 17.15 -35.97
N VAL A 655 2.55 16.19 -35.65
CA VAL A 655 1.97 15.26 -36.64
C VAL A 655 1.12 16.01 -37.66
N ALA A 656 0.30 16.98 -37.24
CA ALA A 656 -0.48 17.82 -38.14
C ALA A 656 0.43 18.60 -39.11
N LYS A 657 1.53 19.15 -38.61
CA LYS A 657 2.54 19.85 -39.41
C LYS A 657 3.21 18.92 -40.42
N LEU A 658 3.66 17.74 -40.00
CA LEU A 658 4.27 16.75 -40.89
C LEU A 658 3.29 16.25 -41.97
N ALA A 659 2.02 16.05 -41.61
CA ALA A 659 0.98 15.67 -42.55
C ALA A 659 0.78 16.75 -43.63
N GLU A 660 0.81 18.04 -43.25
CA GLU A 660 0.73 19.17 -44.16
C GLU A 660 2.00 19.31 -45.03
N GLU A 661 3.20 19.15 -44.45
CA GLU A 661 4.46 19.12 -45.22
C GLU A 661 4.48 17.99 -46.26
N LEU A 662 3.94 16.81 -45.90
CA LEU A 662 3.78 15.68 -46.82
C LEU A 662 2.78 16.05 -47.93
N ARG A 663 1.64 16.67 -47.58
CA ARG A 663 0.61 17.12 -48.54
C ARG A 663 1.20 18.10 -49.55
N ILE A 664 1.91 19.13 -49.09
CA ILE A 664 2.57 20.13 -49.93
C ILE A 664 3.64 19.49 -50.82
N SER A 665 4.43 18.56 -50.29
CA SER A 665 5.47 17.87 -51.06
C SER A 665 4.91 17.07 -52.23
N VAL A 666 3.72 16.46 -52.08
CA VAL A 666 3.05 15.73 -53.16
C VAL A 666 2.13 16.61 -54.03
N GLU A 667 1.73 17.79 -53.56
CA GLU A 667 0.92 18.78 -54.31
C GLU A 667 1.69 19.37 -55.50
N ASN A 668 3.03 19.31 -55.48
CA ASN A 668 3.89 19.66 -56.61
C ASN A 668 3.72 18.73 -57.83
N PHE A 669 3.12 17.55 -57.65
CA PHE A 669 2.82 16.62 -58.73
C PHE A 669 1.41 16.86 -59.26
N LYS A 670 1.27 17.11 -60.57
CA LYS A 670 -0.02 17.20 -61.26
C LYS A 670 -0.51 15.81 -61.59
N VAL A 671 -1.56 15.37 -60.91
CA VAL A 671 -2.17 14.04 -61.04
C VAL A 671 -3.55 14.07 -61.68
#